data_AF-A0A084AC64-F1
#
_entry.id   AF-A0A084AC64-F1
#
_cell.length_a   1.000
_cell.length_b   1.000
_cell.length_c   1.000
_cell.angle_alpha   90.00
_cell.angle_beta   90.00
_cell.angle_gamma   90.00
#
_symmetry.space_group_name_H-M   'P 1'
#
loop_
_entity.id
_entity.type
_entity.pdbx_description
1 polymer ?
#
loop_
_entity_poly.entity_id
_entity_poly.type
_entity_poly.pdbx_seq_one_letter_code
_entity_poly.pdbx_strand_id
1 'polypeptide(L)'
;MGTLTILAGGGVVLTHSPDVFKIQKVYAATSREVTVYPTNFLTYFQRNGSAAGFNYDLSTYTQTLTPDKGSQAGNVTLMTKVDMSQNFTFTGKINLGNKAQNRGGADGVGFLFHPGDTSVVGAPGGAAGIGGVKGAFGFKLDTYYNGFNDPSFTQDPSQYASGLAFGAFVNALDGQAKTIAAGSQEIPQPTNNNFVDFKMTYIGATKTMSITYGTQSWTQDVSAFVGTNQAMSFSIAASTGANMNLQQLRNVEFTYTVAQGSVIANYVDDQGNTIAPSVTTSGDITTAYTTEQKNIPGYTYQSSNGAAQAGNYTVNDQTVNYVYTRNQGTIDVTYIDQTTGQVLTKKDLSGGTNDPANYTTGADIKSYTDKGYELVSDDYPSQGAVFTDTPQHYVVYLRQKSVVSSEQKQVNETIHYVYEDGTKAAEDYKATPLNFTRTVTTNQVTGEKTYGEWQAENGNSFAKVVSPVIKGETPDQAQIDEITGVTADTTDIEKKVIYKRNQGTIDVTYIDETTGQVLTKKDLSGGTDDPSNYTTADDIKSYTDKGYELVSSDYPDGGTIFTDEAQHYTVKLKHGITNETDKKAVNQVIHYVYKDTGDKAAEDHTATLGFSRTISTDKATKEKTYSDWAADNADSFSEVVSPVLKGVIQLTNLKSLK
;
A
#
# COMPACT_ATOMS: atom_id res chain seq x y z
N MET A 1 84.58 -4.34 -39.94
CA MET A 1 83.86 -5.03 -41.04
C MET A 1 84.12 -6.51 -40.87
N GLY A 2 83.10 -7.30 -40.51
CA GLY A 2 83.22 -8.76 -40.45
C GLY A 2 82.86 -9.36 -41.80
N THR A 3 83.55 -10.42 -42.21
CA THR A 3 83.34 -11.08 -43.50
C THR A 3 82.47 -12.32 -43.29
N LEU A 4 81.32 -12.39 -43.96
CA LEU A 4 80.43 -13.55 -43.93
C LEU A 4 80.76 -14.48 -45.09
N THR A 5 81.10 -15.74 -44.79
CA THR A 5 81.36 -16.76 -45.82
C THR A 5 80.31 -17.88 -45.74
N ILE A 6 79.63 -18.16 -46.85
CA ILE A 6 78.64 -19.23 -46.97
C ILE A 6 79.30 -20.44 -47.61
N LEU A 7 79.24 -21.60 -46.95
CA LEU A 7 79.78 -22.86 -47.46
C LEU A 7 78.74 -23.60 -48.30
N ALA A 8 79.19 -24.34 -49.31
CA ALA A 8 78.35 -25.04 -50.29
C ALA A 8 77.42 -26.15 -49.73
N GLY A 9 77.43 -26.39 -48.40
CA GLY A 9 76.51 -27.30 -47.70
C GLY A 9 75.56 -26.60 -46.71
N GLY A 10 75.40 -25.27 -46.79
CA GLY A 10 74.46 -24.51 -45.94
C GLY A 10 74.98 -24.16 -44.54
N GLY A 11 76.23 -24.51 -44.21
CA GLY A 11 76.90 -24.04 -42.99
C GLY A 11 77.41 -22.60 -43.14
N VAL A 12 77.31 -21.80 -42.07
CA VAL A 12 77.82 -20.42 -42.01
C VAL A 12 78.96 -20.36 -41.01
N VAL A 13 80.08 -19.75 -41.39
CA VAL A 13 81.22 -19.48 -40.51
C VAL A 13 81.45 -17.98 -40.43
N LEU A 14 81.54 -17.46 -39.20
CA LEU A 14 81.85 -16.07 -38.87
C LEU A 14 83.25 -15.98 -38.29
N THR A 15 84.10 -15.13 -38.86
CA THR A 15 85.40 -14.77 -38.28
C THR A 15 85.43 -13.27 -37.96
N HIS A 16 85.70 -12.95 -36.69
CA HIS A 16 85.68 -11.62 -36.05
C HIS A 16 84.27 -11.04 -35.79
N SER A 17 83.74 -11.27 -34.58
CA SER A 17 82.44 -10.77 -34.12
C SER A 17 82.59 -9.58 -33.17
N PRO A 18 81.85 -8.46 -33.36
CA PRO A 18 81.52 -7.54 -32.28
C PRO A 18 80.39 -8.12 -31.39
N ASP A 19 80.32 -7.70 -30.12
CA ASP A 19 79.48 -8.25 -29.04
C ASP A 19 77.94 -8.15 -29.21
N VAL A 20 77.42 -7.79 -30.38
CA VAL A 20 75.96 -7.67 -30.60
C VAL A 20 75.57 -8.23 -31.96
N PHE A 21 75.28 -9.54 -32.01
CA PHE A 21 74.57 -10.16 -33.14
C PHE A 21 73.49 -11.10 -32.61
N LYS A 22 72.23 -10.88 -32.99
CA LYS A 22 71.14 -11.84 -32.84
C LYS A 22 71.05 -12.67 -34.13
N ILE A 23 71.22 -13.99 -34.01
CA ILE A 23 70.92 -14.91 -35.11
C ILE A 23 69.42 -15.22 -35.03
N GLN A 24 68.64 -14.66 -35.95
CA GLN A 24 67.26 -15.04 -36.16
C GLN A 24 67.23 -16.15 -37.22
N LYS A 25 66.77 -17.34 -36.84
CA LYS A 25 66.59 -18.46 -37.76
C LYS A 25 65.35 -18.15 -38.60
N VAL A 26 65.55 -17.51 -39.75
CA VAL A 26 64.48 -17.31 -40.75
C VAL A 26 64.28 -18.65 -41.44
N TYR A 27 63.20 -19.35 -41.13
CA TYR A 27 62.74 -20.44 -41.99
C TYR A 27 62.38 -19.79 -43.33
N ALA A 28 63.08 -20.16 -44.41
CA ALA A 28 62.62 -19.81 -45.75
C ALA A 28 61.16 -20.27 -45.87
N ALA A 29 60.27 -19.39 -46.31
CA ALA A 29 58.88 -19.75 -46.57
C ALA A 29 58.90 -20.99 -47.46
N THR A 30 58.39 -22.11 -46.95
CA THR A 30 58.11 -23.26 -47.80
C THR A 30 57.15 -22.77 -48.87
N SER A 31 57.61 -22.74 -50.12
CA SER A 31 56.73 -22.37 -51.22
C SER A 31 55.53 -23.32 -51.19
N ARG A 32 54.33 -22.77 -51.01
CA ARG A 32 53.06 -23.51 -51.14
C ARG A 32 52.71 -23.77 -52.62
N GLU A 33 53.53 -23.28 -53.55
CA GLU A 33 53.37 -23.54 -54.98
C GLU A 33 53.76 -24.98 -55.30
N VAL A 34 52.86 -25.66 -56.01
CA VAL A 34 52.98 -27.04 -56.43
C VAL A 34 52.75 -27.11 -57.94
N THR A 35 53.57 -27.89 -58.62
CA THR A 35 53.34 -28.28 -60.02
C THR A 35 53.02 -29.77 -60.10
N VAL A 36 51.79 -30.07 -60.53
CA VAL A 36 51.38 -31.39 -60.98
C VAL A 36 51.95 -31.59 -62.39
N TYR A 37 52.60 -32.72 -62.60
CA TYR A 37 53.11 -33.21 -63.87
C TYR A 37 52.37 -34.48 -64.29
N PRO A 38 52.41 -34.87 -65.57
CA PRO A 38 51.77 -36.10 -66.03
C PRO A 38 52.30 -37.34 -65.27
N THR A 39 53.57 -37.32 -64.87
CA THR A 39 54.22 -38.43 -64.15
C THR A 39 53.80 -38.56 -62.68
N ASN A 40 53.29 -37.49 -62.05
CA ASN A 40 52.90 -37.47 -60.64
C ASN A 40 51.41 -37.14 -60.44
N PHE A 41 50.60 -37.23 -61.51
CA PHE A 41 49.19 -36.87 -61.50
C PHE A 41 48.41 -37.48 -60.31
N LEU A 42 48.62 -38.78 -60.06
CA LEU A 42 47.93 -39.51 -58.97
C LEU A 42 48.46 -39.20 -57.57
N THR A 43 49.54 -38.44 -57.43
CA THR A 43 49.99 -37.90 -56.13
C THR A 43 49.10 -36.75 -55.67
N TYR A 44 48.48 -36.02 -56.60
CA TYR A 44 47.71 -34.81 -56.31
C TYR A 44 46.24 -34.92 -56.67
N PHE A 45 45.87 -35.80 -57.61
CA PHE A 45 44.50 -36.05 -58.00
C PHE A 45 44.01 -37.43 -57.55
N GLN A 46 42.82 -37.45 -56.96
CA GLN A 46 42.08 -38.67 -56.67
C GLN A 46 41.13 -38.99 -57.82
N ARG A 47 41.02 -40.25 -58.20
CA ARG A 47 40.05 -40.73 -59.22
C ARG A 47 38.80 -41.26 -58.51
N ASN A 48 37.62 -40.85 -58.96
CA ASN A 48 36.34 -41.27 -58.38
C ASN A 48 35.32 -41.68 -59.46
N GLY A 49 34.25 -42.37 -59.05
CA GLY A 49 33.21 -42.85 -59.96
C GLY A 49 33.75 -43.79 -61.03
N SER A 50 33.25 -43.71 -62.26
CA SER A 50 33.73 -44.53 -63.38
C SER A 50 35.21 -44.35 -63.67
N ALA A 51 35.79 -43.17 -63.41
CA ALA A 51 37.21 -42.89 -63.62
C ALA A 51 38.13 -43.78 -62.76
N ALA A 52 37.68 -44.16 -61.55
CA ALA A 52 38.43 -45.07 -60.67
C ALA A 52 38.55 -46.48 -61.28
N GLY A 53 37.60 -46.89 -62.12
CA GLY A 53 37.61 -48.17 -62.83
C GLY A 53 38.60 -48.25 -63.99
N PHE A 54 39.23 -47.14 -64.38
CA PHE A 54 40.25 -47.10 -65.44
C PHE A 54 41.59 -46.68 -64.86
N ASN A 55 42.58 -47.56 -64.98
CA ASN A 55 43.97 -47.23 -64.62
C ASN A 55 44.44 -46.01 -65.41
N TYR A 56 45.22 -45.17 -64.73
CA TYR A 56 45.94 -44.08 -65.38
C TYR A 56 46.98 -44.68 -66.33
N ASP A 57 46.86 -44.40 -67.62
CA ASP A 57 47.78 -44.93 -68.63
C ASP A 57 49.11 -44.17 -68.55
N LEU A 58 50.13 -44.81 -67.98
CA LEU A 58 51.46 -44.22 -67.80
C LEU A 58 52.27 -44.08 -69.11
N SER A 59 51.86 -44.75 -70.20
CA SER A 59 52.56 -44.66 -71.49
C SER A 59 52.14 -43.42 -72.27
N THR A 60 50.88 -43.02 -72.14
CA THR A 60 50.32 -41.85 -72.83
C THR A 60 49.91 -40.73 -71.88
N TYR A 61 50.06 -40.94 -70.56
CA TYR A 61 49.60 -40.07 -69.48
C TYR A 61 48.11 -39.72 -69.57
N THR A 62 47.28 -40.73 -69.87
CA THR A 62 45.84 -40.57 -70.10
C THR A 62 45.02 -41.04 -68.90
N GLN A 63 44.10 -40.19 -68.44
CA GLN A 63 43.02 -40.56 -67.52
C GLN A 63 41.69 -40.64 -68.27
N THR A 64 41.03 -41.79 -68.25
CA THR A 64 39.65 -41.92 -68.74
C THR A 64 38.67 -41.50 -67.64
N LEU A 65 37.77 -40.55 -67.94
CA LEU A 65 36.71 -40.14 -67.03
C LEU A 65 35.47 -41.03 -67.22
N THR A 66 35.02 -41.17 -68.47
CA THR A 66 33.95 -42.11 -68.85
C THR A 66 34.36 -42.91 -70.09
N PRO A 67 34.01 -44.20 -70.16
CA PRO A 67 34.03 -44.94 -71.42
C PRO A 67 32.86 -44.49 -72.32
N ASP A 68 32.89 -44.88 -73.60
CA ASP A 68 31.75 -44.73 -74.52
C ASP A 68 30.66 -45.78 -74.20
N LYS A 69 30.06 -45.65 -73.01
CA LYS A 69 28.96 -46.48 -72.49
C LYS A 69 27.95 -45.59 -71.79
N GLY A 70 26.70 -46.02 -71.73
CA GLY A 70 25.64 -45.27 -71.03
C GLY A 70 25.79 -45.29 -69.51
N SER A 71 25.17 -44.30 -68.86
CA SER A 71 25.04 -44.17 -67.40
C SER A 71 26.37 -44.21 -66.65
N GLN A 72 27.36 -43.45 -67.12
CA GLN A 72 28.67 -43.32 -66.46
C GLN A 72 28.80 -41.94 -65.82
N ALA A 73 29.51 -41.87 -64.71
CA ALA A 73 29.88 -40.61 -64.07
C ALA A 73 31.24 -40.80 -63.41
N GLY A 74 32.24 -40.05 -63.86
CA GLY A 74 33.61 -40.17 -63.40
C GLY A 74 34.27 -38.82 -63.27
N ASN A 75 35.12 -38.69 -62.27
CA ASN A 75 35.82 -37.43 -62.01
C ASN A 75 37.23 -37.68 -61.46
N VAL A 76 38.00 -36.61 -61.50
CA VAL A 76 39.22 -36.46 -60.73
C VAL A 76 39.12 -35.23 -59.84
N THR A 77 39.46 -35.36 -58.56
CA THR A 77 39.45 -34.26 -57.58
C THR A 77 40.87 -33.96 -57.14
N LEU A 78 41.21 -32.68 -57.05
CA LEU A 78 42.47 -32.26 -56.44
C LEU A 78 42.40 -32.51 -54.93
N MET A 79 43.42 -33.16 -54.37
CA MET A 79 43.43 -33.57 -52.95
C MET A 79 43.65 -32.39 -51.98
N THR A 80 44.03 -31.22 -52.49
CA THR A 80 44.20 -29.96 -51.75
C THR A 80 43.30 -28.88 -52.36
N LYS A 81 43.11 -27.77 -51.63
CA LYS A 81 42.43 -26.58 -52.17
C LYS A 81 43.43 -25.66 -52.87
N VAL A 82 42.96 -24.94 -53.88
CA VAL A 82 43.66 -23.91 -54.64
C VAL A 82 43.51 -22.56 -53.93
N ASP A 83 44.62 -21.85 -53.74
CA ASP A 83 44.66 -20.48 -53.23
C ASP A 83 44.32 -19.48 -54.34
N MET A 84 43.08 -19.02 -54.36
CA MET A 84 42.54 -18.08 -55.35
C MET A 84 43.06 -16.63 -55.15
N SER A 85 43.90 -16.36 -54.15
CA SER A 85 44.67 -15.12 -54.09
C SER A 85 45.88 -15.14 -55.03
N GLN A 86 46.35 -16.33 -55.40
CA GLN A 86 47.52 -16.55 -56.23
C GLN A 86 47.13 -16.91 -57.67
N ASN A 87 48.13 -16.85 -58.56
CA ASN A 87 47.95 -17.30 -59.93
C ASN A 87 47.92 -18.83 -59.99
N PHE A 88 47.24 -19.38 -61.00
CA PHE A 88 47.40 -20.78 -61.36
C PHE A 88 47.35 -20.98 -62.88
N THR A 89 47.92 -22.09 -63.35
CA THR A 89 47.88 -22.52 -64.75
C THR A 89 47.68 -24.02 -64.83
N PHE A 90 46.59 -24.45 -65.47
CA PHE A 90 46.28 -25.82 -65.84
C PHE A 90 46.44 -25.98 -67.35
N THR A 91 47.14 -27.03 -67.79
CA THR A 91 47.29 -27.40 -69.20
C THR A 91 47.11 -28.89 -69.39
N GLY A 92 46.64 -29.29 -70.57
CA GLY A 92 46.55 -30.69 -70.95
C GLY A 92 45.85 -30.83 -72.29
N LYS A 93 45.35 -32.03 -72.56
CA LYS A 93 44.51 -32.30 -73.72
C LYS A 93 43.23 -33.00 -73.29
N ILE A 94 42.11 -32.63 -73.92
CA ILE A 94 40.79 -33.20 -73.65
C ILE A 94 40.30 -33.94 -74.88
N ASN A 95 39.89 -35.20 -74.69
CA ASN A 95 39.10 -35.94 -75.65
C ASN A 95 37.63 -35.87 -75.20
N LEU A 96 36.77 -35.22 -76.01
CA LEU A 96 35.31 -35.14 -75.77
C LEU A 96 34.52 -36.28 -76.43
N GLY A 97 35.22 -37.19 -77.11
CA GLY A 97 34.66 -38.34 -77.80
C GLY A 97 34.61 -38.18 -79.32
N ASN A 98 33.65 -38.87 -79.93
CA ASN A 98 33.50 -38.96 -81.39
C ASN A 98 32.10 -38.58 -81.90
N LYS A 99 31.24 -38.09 -81.01
CA LYS A 99 29.85 -37.74 -81.30
C LYS A 99 29.50 -36.41 -80.63
N ALA A 100 28.84 -35.50 -81.34
CA ALA A 100 28.01 -34.45 -80.74
C ALA A 100 26.59 -35.00 -80.49
N GLN A 101 25.72 -34.24 -79.83
CA GLN A 101 24.35 -34.67 -79.46
C GLN A 101 23.57 -35.27 -80.62
N ASN A 102 23.61 -34.62 -81.79
CA ASN A 102 22.90 -35.07 -83.00
C ASN A 102 23.34 -36.47 -83.50
N ARG A 103 24.48 -36.97 -83.02
CA ARG A 103 25.01 -38.30 -83.29
C ARG A 103 25.01 -39.20 -82.06
N GLY A 104 24.37 -38.80 -80.97
CA GLY A 104 24.28 -39.56 -79.72
C GLY A 104 25.43 -39.31 -78.74
N GLY A 105 26.13 -38.17 -78.84
CA GLY A 105 27.18 -37.75 -77.92
C GLY A 105 26.64 -37.00 -76.71
N ALA A 106 27.19 -37.30 -75.53
CA ALA A 106 26.88 -36.62 -74.27
C ALA A 106 27.87 -37.08 -73.17
N ASP A 107 27.88 -36.48 -71.98
CA ASP A 107 27.24 -35.20 -71.64
C ASP A 107 28.22 -34.04 -71.84
N GLY A 108 29.50 -34.27 -71.56
CA GLY A 108 30.55 -33.26 -71.65
C GLY A 108 31.49 -33.33 -70.45
N VAL A 109 32.50 -32.46 -70.46
CA VAL A 109 33.51 -32.36 -69.40
C VAL A 109 33.38 -31.00 -68.73
N GLY A 110 33.18 -31.00 -67.41
CA GLY A 110 33.16 -29.80 -66.58
C GLY A 110 34.37 -29.68 -65.67
N PHE A 111 34.79 -28.44 -65.44
CA PHE A 111 35.85 -28.04 -64.53
C PHE A 111 35.20 -27.21 -63.42
N LEU A 112 35.22 -27.71 -62.19
CA LEU A 112 34.48 -27.17 -61.06
C LEU A 112 35.44 -26.57 -60.01
N PHE A 113 35.13 -25.37 -59.55
CA PHE A 113 35.67 -24.74 -58.34
C PHE A 113 34.55 -24.49 -57.31
N HIS A 114 34.79 -24.81 -56.04
CA HIS A 114 33.84 -24.51 -54.95
C HIS A 114 34.54 -24.45 -53.56
N PRO A 115 33.96 -23.78 -52.54
CA PRO A 115 34.64 -23.57 -51.25
C PRO A 115 34.57 -24.78 -50.30
N GLY A 116 33.65 -25.71 -50.54
CA GLY A 116 33.45 -26.92 -49.73
C GLY A 116 34.60 -27.93 -49.79
N ASP A 117 34.39 -29.11 -49.21
CA ASP A 117 35.40 -30.17 -49.08
C ASP A 117 35.92 -30.70 -50.42
N THR A 118 37.20 -31.08 -50.47
CA THR A 118 37.86 -31.57 -51.71
C THR A 118 37.26 -32.84 -52.32
N SER A 119 36.40 -33.54 -51.58
CA SER A 119 35.68 -34.74 -52.05
C SER A 119 34.34 -34.42 -52.72
N VAL A 120 33.84 -33.19 -52.61
CA VAL A 120 32.55 -32.79 -53.21
C VAL A 120 32.71 -32.54 -54.70
N VAL A 121 31.78 -33.05 -55.49
CA VAL A 121 31.73 -32.89 -56.95
C VAL A 121 30.29 -32.65 -57.37
N GLY A 122 30.08 -31.98 -58.51
CA GLY A 122 28.73 -31.72 -59.02
C GLY A 122 28.07 -32.96 -59.62
N ALA A 123 26.76 -32.83 -59.82
CA ALA A 123 25.90 -33.85 -60.37
C ALA A 123 26.24 -34.15 -61.86
N PRO A 124 26.00 -35.40 -62.33
CA PRO A 124 26.14 -35.75 -63.74
C PRO A 124 25.02 -35.15 -64.61
N GLY A 125 25.07 -35.37 -65.92
CA GLY A 125 24.08 -34.90 -66.89
C GLY A 125 24.27 -33.41 -67.21
N GLY A 126 23.16 -32.68 -67.37
CA GLY A 126 23.17 -31.25 -67.71
C GLY A 126 23.83 -30.34 -66.66
N ALA A 127 24.05 -30.85 -65.44
CA ALA A 127 24.85 -30.16 -64.42
C ALA A 127 26.34 -30.15 -64.74
N ALA A 128 26.80 -30.96 -65.70
CA ALA A 128 28.17 -31.06 -66.19
C ALA A 128 29.21 -31.24 -65.07
N GLY A 129 28.86 -31.88 -63.95
CA GLY A 129 29.74 -32.03 -62.80
C GLY A 129 30.02 -30.74 -62.03
N ILE A 130 29.26 -29.67 -62.29
CA ILE A 130 29.35 -28.36 -61.62
C ILE A 130 28.09 -28.12 -60.75
N GLY A 131 26.92 -28.35 -61.32
CA GLY A 131 25.63 -28.16 -60.66
C GLY A 131 25.40 -29.13 -59.49
N GLY A 132 24.55 -28.74 -58.55
CA GLY A 132 24.31 -29.47 -57.30
C GLY A 132 25.26 -29.11 -56.16
N VAL A 133 26.27 -28.25 -56.40
CA VAL A 133 27.23 -27.80 -55.38
C VAL A 133 27.07 -26.30 -55.15
N LYS A 134 26.68 -25.91 -53.93
CA LYS A 134 26.49 -24.49 -53.59
C LYS A 134 27.84 -23.75 -53.54
N GLY A 135 27.85 -22.51 -54.02
CA GLY A 135 29.07 -21.70 -54.12
C GLY A 135 29.98 -22.12 -55.27
N ALA A 136 29.52 -22.99 -56.17
CA ALA A 136 30.31 -23.47 -57.28
C ALA A 136 30.37 -22.48 -58.45
N PHE A 137 31.44 -22.57 -59.22
CA PHE A 137 31.53 -21.99 -60.55
C PHE A 137 32.56 -22.77 -61.36
N GLY A 138 32.61 -22.54 -62.67
CA GLY A 138 33.50 -23.32 -63.50
C GLY A 138 33.41 -23.04 -64.98
N PHE A 139 33.90 -24.00 -65.75
CA PHE A 139 33.84 -24.01 -67.20
C PHE A 139 33.42 -25.40 -67.67
N LYS A 140 32.55 -25.48 -68.69
CA LYS A 140 32.17 -26.75 -69.31
C LYS A 140 32.48 -26.76 -70.80
N LEU A 141 32.90 -27.93 -71.27
CA LEU A 141 32.90 -28.33 -72.67
C LEU A 141 31.75 -29.32 -72.84
N ASP A 142 30.65 -28.82 -73.37
CA ASP A 142 29.37 -29.51 -73.39
C ASP A 142 29.10 -30.10 -74.78
N THR A 143 28.68 -31.36 -74.82
CA THR A 143 28.35 -32.06 -76.08
C THR A 143 26.86 -32.36 -76.24
N TYR A 144 26.05 -31.99 -75.24
CA TYR A 144 24.63 -32.24 -75.17
C TYR A 144 23.84 -31.02 -74.71
N TYR A 145 23.09 -30.40 -75.63
CA TYR A 145 22.19 -29.31 -75.28
C TYR A 145 21.00 -29.81 -74.44
N ASN A 146 20.87 -29.23 -73.24
CA ASN A 146 19.72 -29.42 -72.36
C ASN A 146 18.69 -28.29 -72.52
N GLY A 147 17.55 -28.56 -73.17
CA GLY A 147 16.48 -27.59 -73.41
C GLY A 147 15.44 -27.42 -72.29
N PHE A 148 15.79 -27.76 -71.05
CA PHE A 148 14.89 -27.72 -69.89
C PHE A 148 15.66 -27.33 -68.62
N ASN A 149 14.93 -26.92 -67.57
CA ASN A 149 15.50 -26.62 -66.26
C ASN A 149 15.36 -27.81 -65.30
N ASP A 150 16.34 -27.96 -64.42
CA ASP A 150 16.43 -28.98 -63.36
C ASP A 150 16.89 -28.31 -62.06
N PRO A 151 16.64 -28.87 -60.86
CA PRO A 151 17.21 -28.33 -59.62
C PRO A 151 18.74 -28.14 -59.66
N SER A 152 19.45 -28.97 -60.43
CA SER A 152 20.92 -28.92 -60.54
C SER A 152 21.46 -28.06 -61.70
N PHE A 153 20.65 -27.71 -62.70
CA PHE A 153 21.08 -26.85 -63.83
C PHE A 153 19.92 -26.12 -64.51
N THR A 154 20.21 -25.00 -65.19
CA THR A 154 19.26 -24.34 -66.09
C THR A 154 19.46 -24.79 -67.53
N GLN A 155 18.43 -24.61 -68.37
CA GLN A 155 18.54 -24.87 -69.79
C GLN A 155 19.77 -24.17 -70.41
N ASP A 156 20.36 -24.82 -71.40
CA ASP A 156 21.47 -24.25 -72.15
C ASP A 156 21.02 -23.10 -73.08
N PRO A 157 21.96 -22.26 -73.54
CA PRO A 157 21.64 -21.19 -74.48
C PRO A 157 21.03 -21.75 -75.76
N SER A 158 19.86 -21.24 -76.14
CA SER A 158 19.05 -21.75 -77.26
C SER A 158 19.77 -21.76 -78.62
N GLN A 159 20.85 -21.00 -78.77
CA GLN A 159 21.70 -21.03 -79.98
C GLN A 159 22.35 -22.40 -80.23
N TYR A 160 22.44 -23.26 -79.20
CA TYR A 160 22.97 -24.62 -79.32
C TYR A 160 21.87 -25.69 -79.43
N ALA A 161 20.61 -25.29 -79.61
CA ALA A 161 19.47 -26.24 -79.72
C ALA A 161 19.56 -27.20 -80.92
N SER A 162 20.45 -26.93 -81.88
CA SER A 162 20.80 -27.84 -82.98
C SER A 162 21.65 -29.04 -82.54
N GLY A 163 22.09 -29.07 -81.28
CA GLY A 163 22.90 -30.14 -80.69
C GLY A 163 24.39 -30.08 -81.03
N LEU A 164 24.89 -28.88 -81.32
CA LEU A 164 26.32 -28.61 -81.51
C LEU A 164 27.03 -28.51 -80.15
N ALA A 165 28.23 -29.09 -80.06
CA ALA A 165 29.06 -28.97 -78.88
C ALA A 165 29.55 -27.53 -78.70
N PHE A 166 29.67 -27.09 -77.44
CA PHE A 166 30.06 -25.72 -77.09
C PHE A 166 30.88 -25.64 -75.82
N GLY A 167 31.59 -24.52 -75.63
CA GLY A 167 32.32 -24.18 -74.42
C GLY A 167 31.73 -22.95 -73.75
N ALA A 168 31.60 -22.98 -72.42
CA ALA A 168 31.06 -21.86 -71.67
C ALA A 168 31.49 -21.85 -70.20
N PHE A 169 31.59 -20.66 -69.61
CA PHE A 169 31.63 -20.50 -68.17
C PHE A 169 30.27 -20.82 -67.55
N VAL A 170 30.28 -21.29 -66.30
CA VAL A 170 29.10 -21.70 -65.54
C VAL A 170 29.12 -21.04 -64.17
N ASN A 171 28.01 -20.39 -63.81
CA ASN A 171 27.75 -19.88 -62.47
C ASN A 171 26.84 -20.87 -61.74
N ALA A 172 27.27 -21.38 -60.59
CA ALA A 172 26.48 -22.28 -59.74
C ALA A 172 26.53 -21.84 -58.27
N LEU A 173 26.62 -20.53 -58.00
CA LEU A 173 26.78 -20.01 -56.64
C LEU A 173 25.61 -20.39 -55.71
N ASP A 174 24.41 -20.55 -56.25
CA ASP A 174 23.22 -21.01 -55.53
C ASP A 174 23.06 -22.54 -55.53
N GLY A 175 23.97 -23.27 -56.19
CA GLY A 175 23.90 -24.71 -56.37
C GLY A 175 23.28 -25.16 -57.70
N GLN A 176 22.70 -24.25 -58.50
CA GLN A 176 22.15 -24.60 -59.81
C GLN A 176 23.11 -24.11 -60.91
N ALA A 177 23.63 -25.03 -61.73
CA ALA A 177 24.52 -24.68 -62.84
C ALA A 177 23.82 -23.86 -63.92
N LYS A 178 24.23 -22.60 -64.05
CA LYS A 178 23.74 -21.64 -65.04
C LYS A 178 24.82 -21.35 -66.05
N THR A 179 24.62 -21.82 -67.28
CA THR A 179 25.50 -21.52 -68.41
C THR A 179 25.50 -20.02 -68.67
N ILE A 180 26.67 -19.39 -68.64
CA ILE A 180 26.81 -17.97 -69.00
C ILE A 180 26.77 -17.88 -70.52
N ALA A 181 25.60 -17.50 -71.06
CA ALA A 181 25.39 -17.41 -72.50
C ALA A 181 26.32 -16.39 -73.16
N ALA A 182 26.55 -15.25 -72.48
CA ALA A 182 27.46 -14.21 -72.93
C ALA A 182 28.89 -14.76 -73.03
N GLY A 183 29.47 -14.75 -74.22
CA GLY A 183 30.81 -15.25 -74.48
C GLY A 183 30.92 -16.77 -74.68
N SER A 184 29.84 -17.55 -74.49
CA SER A 184 29.83 -18.97 -74.89
C SER A 184 30.10 -19.10 -76.39
N GLN A 185 30.81 -20.17 -76.80
CA GLN A 185 31.18 -20.38 -78.20
C GLN A 185 31.02 -21.85 -78.61
N GLU A 186 30.66 -22.08 -79.87
CA GLU A 186 30.78 -23.40 -80.49
C GLU A 186 32.25 -23.85 -80.50
N ILE A 187 32.48 -25.14 -80.27
CA ILE A 187 33.81 -25.76 -80.31
C ILE A 187 33.91 -26.76 -81.47
N PRO A 188 35.14 -27.18 -81.87
CA PRO A 188 35.32 -28.21 -82.88
C PRO A 188 34.53 -29.47 -82.51
N GLN A 189 33.63 -29.89 -83.41
CA GLN A 189 32.71 -30.98 -83.11
C GLN A 189 33.48 -32.30 -82.93
N PRO A 190 33.25 -33.05 -81.84
CA PRO A 190 33.92 -34.33 -81.61
C PRO A 190 33.50 -35.35 -82.67
N THR A 191 34.46 -35.87 -83.45
CA THR A 191 34.17 -36.79 -84.57
C THR A 191 34.96 -38.10 -84.55
N ASN A 192 36.08 -38.16 -83.83
CA ASN A 192 37.05 -39.26 -83.96
C ASN A 192 37.91 -39.53 -82.71
N ASN A 193 37.44 -39.16 -81.50
CA ASN A 193 38.18 -39.33 -80.24
C ASN A 193 39.54 -38.60 -80.20
N ASN A 194 39.70 -37.53 -81.00
CA ASN A 194 40.91 -36.73 -80.99
C ASN A 194 41.07 -35.96 -79.68
N PHE A 195 42.31 -35.87 -79.23
CA PHE A 195 42.70 -35.00 -78.14
C PHE A 195 42.93 -33.58 -78.65
N VAL A 196 42.28 -32.60 -78.02
CA VAL A 196 42.42 -31.17 -78.32
C VAL A 196 43.10 -30.49 -77.15
N ASP A 197 44.04 -29.58 -77.43
CA ASP A 197 44.78 -28.85 -76.40
C ASP A 197 43.83 -27.98 -75.57
N PHE A 198 44.01 -28.02 -74.25
CA PHE A 198 43.24 -27.24 -73.28
C PHE A 198 44.19 -26.52 -72.33
N LYS A 199 43.91 -25.25 -72.07
CA LYS A 199 44.63 -24.45 -71.08
C LYS A 199 43.65 -23.59 -70.31
N MET A 200 43.84 -23.51 -69.00
CA MET A 200 43.14 -22.62 -68.09
C MET A 200 44.18 -21.84 -67.28
N THR A 201 44.09 -20.52 -67.32
CA THR A 201 44.93 -19.63 -66.51
C THR A 201 44.06 -18.74 -65.64
N TYR A 202 44.54 -18.44 -64.44
CA TYR A 202 43.87 -17.54 -63.53
C TYR A 202 44.88 -16.56 -62.93
N ILE A 203 44.51 -15.27 -62.91
CA ILE A 203 45.31 -14.20 -62.34
C ILE A 203 44.71 -13.82 -60.98
N GLY A 204 45.42 -14.16 -59.90
CA GLY A 204 44.97 -13.95 -58.53
C GLY A 204 44.71 -12.49 -58.18
N ALA A 205 45.50 -11.56 -58.73
CA ALA A 205 45.33 -10.13 -58.48
C ALA A 205 44.02 -9.56 -59.08
N THR A 206 43.67 -9.96 -60.30
CA THR A 206 42.51 -9.42 -61.03
C THR A 206 41.29 -10.33 -60.99
N LYS A 207 41.42 -11.54 -60.45
CA LYS A 207 40.40 -12.60 -60.45
C LYS A 207 39.93 -12.95 -61.88
N THR A 208 40.80 -12.80 -62.87
CA THR A 208 40.48 -13.07 -64.27
C THR A 208 40.86 -14.51 -64.61
N MET A 209 39.89 -15.28 -65.09
CA MET A 209 40.09 -16.64 -65.60
C MET A 209 40.05 -16.63 -67.13
N SER A 210 41.02 -17.28 -67.78
CA SER A 210 41.04 -17.45 -69.23
C SER A 210 41.20 -18.92 -69.60
N ILE A 211 40.41 -19.36 -70.58
CA ILE A 211 40.37 -20.73 -71.09
C ILE A 211 40.73 -20.70 -72.57
N THR A 212 41.49 -21.69 -73.03
CA THR A 212 41.62 -22.01 -74.44
C THR A 212 41.35 -23.49 -74.68
N TYR A 213 40.59 -23.80 -75.72
CA TYR A 213 40.36 -25.15 -76.20
C TYR A 213 40.57 -25.18 -77.70
N GLY A 214 41.66 -25.79 -78.16
CA GLY A 214 42.09 -25.70 -79.56
C GLY A 214 42.33 -24.25 -79.96
N THR A 215 41.53 -23.74 -80.91
CA THR A 215 41.61 -22.36 -81.39
C THR A 215 40.66 -21.40 -80.68
N GLN A 216 39.75 -21.91 -79.84
CA GLN A 216 38.74 -21.12 -79.14
C GLN A 216 39.30 -20.59 -77.82
N SER A 217 38.82 -19.41 -77.41
CA SER A 217 39.30 -18.69 -76.24
C SER A 217 38.15 -18.02 -75.50
N TRP A 218 38.17 -18.08 -74.18
CA TRP A 218 37.25 -17.39 -73.29
C TRP A 218 38.01 -16.68 -72.20
N THR A 219 37.53 -15.51 -71.80
CA THR A 219 38.04 -14.79 -70.63
C THR A 219 36.86 -14.27 -69.83
N GLN A 220 36.89 -14.47 -68.52
CA GLN A 220 35.83 -14.07 -67.61
C GLN A 220 36.45 -13.49 -66.33
N ASP A 221 35.91 -12.36 -65.89
CA ASP A 221 36.09 -11.90 -64.52
C ASP A 221 35.25 -12.79 -63.60
N VAL A 222 35.92 -13.53 -62.71
CA VAL A 222 35.29 -14.43 -61.74
C VAL A 222 35.35 -13.90 -60.30
N SER A 223 35.67 -12.61 -60.12
CA SER A 223 35.73 -11.96 -58.79
C SER A 223 34.45 -12.18 -57.97
N ALA A 224 33.28 -12.02 -58.59
CA ALA A 224 31.98 -12.26 -57.96
C ALA A 224 31.75 -13.73 -57.60
N PHE A 225 32.38 -14.68 -58.30
CA PHE A 225 32.24 -16.11 -58.02
C PHE A 225 33.18 -16.57 -56.90
N VAL A 226 34.39 -16.03 -56.88
CA VAL A 226 35.36 -16.27 -55.80
C VAL A 226 34.88 -15.62 -54.50
N GLY A 227 34.37 -14.39 -54.58
CA GLY A 227 33.91 -13.63 -53.42
C GLY A 227 35.03 -13.48 -52.38
N THR A 228 34.72 -13.78 -51.12
CA THR A 228 35.68 -13.79 -50.01
C THR A 228 36.39 -15.13 -49.83
N ASN A 229 35.98 -16.17 -50.55
CA ASN A 229 36.53 -17.52 -50.41
C ASN A 229 37.84 -17.63 -51.18
N GLN A 230 38.96 -17.70 -50.46
CA GLN A 230 40.28 -17.80 -51.08
C GLN A 230 40.78 -19.25 -51.24
N ALA A 231 40.18 -20.21 -50.53
CA ALA A 231 40.51 -21.63 -50.64
C ALA A 231 39.41 -22.37 -51.40
N MET A 232 39.69 -22.83 -52.63
CA MET A 232 38.72 -23.51 -53.48
C MET A 232 39.15 -24.95 -53.81
N SER A 233 38.26 -25.90 -53.60
CA SER A 233 38.38 -27.25 -54.13
C SER A 233 38.26 -27.22 -55.66
N PHE A 234 38.98 -28.11 -56.34
CA PHE A 234 39.00 -28.21 -57.80
C PHE A 234 38.73 -29.64 -58.25
N SER A 235 37.84 -29.82 -59.23
CA SER A 235 37.60 -31.13 -59.84
C SER A 235 37.31 -31.03 -61.33
N ILE A 236 37.55 -32.15 -62.02
CA ILE A 236 37.23 -32.33 -63.44
C ILE A 236 36.33 -33.54 -63.55
N ALA A 237 35.13 -33.35 -64.06
CA ALA A 237 34.08 -34.36 -64.07
C ALA A 237 33.49 -34.53 -65.46
N ALA A 238 33.10 -35.76 -65.78
CA ALA A 238 32.38 -36.09 -66.99
C ALA A 238 31.34 -37.16 -66.71
N SER A 239 30.25 -37.16 -67.47
CA SER A 239 29.21 -38.17 -67.38
C SER A 239 28.67 -38.55 -68.74
N THR A 240 27.91 -39.64 -68.77
CA THR A 240 27.11 -40.10 -69.90
C THR A 240 25.73 -40.51 -69.39
N GLY A 241 24.71 -40.29 -70.23
CA GLY A 241 23.35 -40.74 -70.01
C GLY A 241 22.97 -41.82 -71.02
N ALA A 242 21.83 -41.62 -71.70
CA ALA A 242 21.45 -42.42 -72.87
C ALA A 242 22.39 -42.16 -74.07
N ASN A 243 22.85 -40.92 -74.18
CA ASN A 243 23.93 -40.52 -75.08
C ASN A 243 25.26 -40.59 -74.34
N MET A 244 26.35 -40.78 -75.08
CA MET A 244 27.62 -41.19 -74.50
C MET A 244 28.81 -40.80 -75.36
N ASN A 245 29.95 -40.61 -74.70
CA ASN A 245 31.25 -40.45 -75.33
C ASN A 245 32.35 -41.06 -74.45
N LEU A 246 33.43 -41.47 -75.10
CA LEU A 246 34.71 -41.66 -74.44
C LEU A 246 35.27 -40.29 -74.07
N GLN A 247 35.35 -39.99 -72.79
CA GLN A 247 35.78 -38.67 -72.29
C GLN A 247 37.06 -38.83 -71.46
N GLN A 248 38.12 -38.13 -71.85
CA GLN A 248 39.46 -38.37 -71.29
C GLN A 248 40.30 -37.09 -71.17
N LEU A 249 41.24 -37.14 -70.22
CA LEU A 249 42.28 -36.15 -70.00
C LEU A 249 43.64 -36.76 -70.38
N ARG A 250 44.54 -35.98 -70.96
CA ARG A 250 45.91 -36.41 -71.29
C ARG A 250 46.94 -35.33 -71.00
N ASN A 251 48.13 -35.72 -70.57
CA ASN A 251 49.27 -34.82 -70.32
C ASN A 251 48.89 -33.65 -69.40
N VAL A 252 48.20 -33.94 -68.29
CA VAL A 252 47.77 -32.91 -67.35
C VAL A 252 48.98 -32.34 -66.61
N GLU A 253 49.13 -31.02 -66.69
CA GLU A 253 50.02 -30.21 -65.86
C GLU A 253 49.20 -29.15 -65.13
N PHE A 254 49.46 -28.95 -63.84
CA PHE A 254 48.75 -27.94 -63.05
C PHE A 254 49.69 -27.29 -62.04
N THR A 255 50.03 -26.02 -62.26
CA THR A 255 50.77 -25.20 -61.30
C THR A 255 49.82 -24.31 -60.53
N TYR A 256 49.79 -24.44 -59.21
CA TYR A 256 48.91 -23.70 -58.32
C TYR A 256 49.55 -23.54 -56.93
N THR A 257 49.07 -22.57 -56.16
CA THR A 257 49.42 -22.46 -54.73
C THR A 257 48.40 -23.23 -53.88
N VAL A 258 48.88 -24.12 -53.01
CA VAL A 258 48.05 -24.83 -52.04
C VAL A 258 47.47 -23.83 -51.03
N ALA A 259 46.15 -23.80 -50.89
CA ALA A 259 45.48 -22.95 -49.91
C ALA A 259 45.78 -23.42 -48.48
N GLN A 260 45.77 -22.47 -47.56
CA GLN A 260 45.86 -22.76 -46.13
C GLN A 260 44.58 -23.44 -45.63
N GLY A 261 44.73 -24.34 -44.66
CA GLY A 261 43.61 -24.91 -43.93
C GLY A 261 43.06 -23.89 -42.94
N SER A 262 41.78 -23.98 -42.62
CA SER A 262 41.12 -23.09 -41.66
C SER A 262 40.54 -23.86 -40.48
N VAL A 263 40.67 -23.30 -39.28
CA VAL A 263 40.06 -23.79 -38.05
C VAL A 263 39.12 -22.70 -37.53
N ILE A 264 37.87 -23.05 -37.30
CA ILE A 264 36.82 -22.17 -36.81
C ILE A 264 36.46 -22.59 -35.39
N ALA A 265 36.79 -21.75 -34.41
CA ALA A 265 36.36 -21.90 -33.03
C ALA A 265 35.02 -21.17 -32.82
N ASN A 266 33.95 -21.92 -32.60
CA ASN A 266 32.62 -21.40 -32.29
C ASN A 266 32.36 -21.44 -30.78
N TYR A 267 31.55 -20.51 -30.29
CA TYR A 267 31.14 -20.43 -28.89
C TYR A 267 29.61 -20.45 -28.85
N VAL A 268 29.06 -21.59 -28.41
CA VAL A 268 27.64 -21.88 -28.51
C VAL A 268 27.04 -22.30 -27.17
N ASP A 269 25.75 -22.08 -27.00
CA ASP A 269 24.99 -22.68 -25.91
C ASP A 269 24.69 -24.16 -26.16
N ASP A 270 24.03 -24.81 -25.21
CA ASP A 270 23.62 -26.21 -25.27
C ASP A 270 22.54 -26.50 -26.32
N GLN A 271 21.91 -25.48 -26.91
CA GLN A 271 21.03 -25.60 -28.08
C GLN A 271 21.74 -25.32 -29.42
N GLY A 272 23.02 -24.94 -29.38
CA GLY A 272 23.83 -24.64 -30.57
C GLY A 272 23.72 -23.19 -31.05
N ASN A 273 23.09 -22.29 -30.30
CA ASN A 273 23.05 -20.87 -30.66
C ASN A 273 24.39 -20.20 -30.37
N THR A 274 24.82 -19.29 -31.25
CA THR A 274 26.05 -18.53 -31.04
C THR A 274 25.89 -17.50 -29.93
N ILE A 275 26.74 -17.58 -28.91
CA ILE A 275 26.73 -16.69 -27.73
C ILE A 275 27.95 -15.77 -27.64
N ALA A 276 28.96 -16.00 -28.49
CA ALA A 276 30.07 -15.08 -28.70
C ALA A 276 30.63 -15.22 -30.14
N PRO A 277 31.27 -14.18 -30.70
CA PRO A 277 31.83 -14.24 -32.05
C PRO A 277 32.85 -15.38 -32.20
N SER A 278 32.72 -16.14 -33.30
CA SER A 278 33.67 -17.18 -33.65
C SER A 278 35.06 -16.61 -33.95
N VAL A 279 36.09 -17.42 -33.77
CA VAL A 279 37.47 -17.10 -34.13
C VAL A 279 37.92 -18.04 -35.23
N THR A 280 38.37 -17.50 -36.35
CA THR A 280 38.93 -18.30 -37.44
C THR A 280 40.42 -18.07 -37.51
N THR A 281 41.19 -19.15 -37.53
CA THR A 281 42.63 -19.13 -37.80
C THR A 281 42.91 -19.94 -39.05
N SER A 282 43.97 -19.56 -39.77
CA SER A 282 44.42 -20.28 -40.96
C SER A 282 45.92 -20.54 -40.87
N GLY A 283 46.34 -21.66 -41.45
CA GLY A 283 47.74 -22.03 -41.48
C GLY A 283 48.05 -23.08 -42.53
N ASP A 284 49.33 -23.28 -42.78
CA ASP A 284 49.78 -24.26 -43.77
C ASP A 284 49.38 -25.66 -43.32
N ILE A 285 48.95 -26.49 -44.27
CA ILE A 285 48.52 -27.87 -44.00
C ILE A 285 49.62 -28.62 -43.24
N THR A 286 49.25 -29.46 -42.28
CA THR A 286 50.13 -30.20 -41.37
C THR A 286 50.82 -29.38 -40.28
N THR A 287 50.76 -28.03 -40.31
CA THR A 287 51.25 -27.20 -39.20
C THR A 287 50.26 -27.18 -38.04
N ALA A 288 50.76 -27.00 -36.82
CA ALA A 288 49.95 -27.05 -35.62
C ALA A 288 49.06 -25.81 -35.44
N TYR A 289 47.90 -26.01 -34.83
CA TYR A 289 47.01 -24.96 -34.33
C TYR A 289 46.60 -25.24 -32.88
N THR A 290 46.17 -24.19 -32.20
CA THR A 290 45.49 -24.24 -30.91
C THR A 290 44.34 -23.24 -30.91
N THR A 291 43.22 -23.62 -30.31
CA THR A 291 42.08 -22.72 -30.04
C THR A 291 41.86 -22.60 -28.54
N GLU A 292 41.24 -21.50 -28.11
CA GLU A 292 40.99 -21.24 -26.69
C GLU A 292 39.50 -21.05 -26.39
N GLN A 293 39.10 -21.61 -25.24
CA GLN A 293 37.84 -21.31 -24.58
C GLN A 293 37.81 -19.83 -24.18
N LYS A 294 36.65 -19.18 -24.31
CA LYS A 294 36.40 -17.84 -23.77
C LYS A 294 35.73 -17.90 -22.40
N ASN A 295 35.99 -16.89 -21.56
CA ASN A 295 35.12 -16.56 -20.44
C ASN A 295 33.96 -15.71 -20.96
N ILE A 296 32.72 -16.18 -20.82
CA ILE A 296 31.52 -15.53 -21.38
C ILE A 296 30.60 -15.16 -20.21
N PRO A 297 30.33 -13.87 -19.94
CA PRO A 297 29.44 -13.45 -18.86
C PRO A 297 28.06 -14.10 -18.95
N GLY A 298 27.53 -14.61 -17.83
CA GLY A 298 26.25 -15.32 -17.78
C GLY A 298 26.26 -16.76 -18.30
N TYR A 299 27.43 -17.30 -18.65
CA TYR A 299 27.59 -18.67 -19.16
C TYR A 299 28.75 -19.39 -18.49
N THR A 300 28.58 -20.68 -18.24
CA THR A 300 29.62 -21.56 -17.72
C THR A 300 30.04 -22.55 -18.80
N TYR A 301 31.34 -22.68 -19.04
CA TYR A 301 31.87 -23.67 -20.00
C TYR A 301 31.53 -25.09 -19.53
N GLN A 302 31.03 -25.91 -20.45
CA GLN A 302 30.63 -27.27 -20.17
C GLN A 302 31.53 -28.29 -20.87
N SER A 303 31.70 -28.17 -22.19
CA SER A 303 32.45 -29.14 -22.99
C SER A 303 32.87 -28.58 -24.35
N SER A 304 33.69 -29.32 -25.08
CA SER A 304 33.99 -29.02 -26.48
C SER A 304 33.67 -30.22 -27.37
N ASN A 305 33.20 -29.97 -28.59
CA ASN A 305 32.96 -31.00 -29.61
C ASN A 305 33.45 -30.56 -30.99
N GLY A 306 33.44 -31.49 -31.96
CA GLY A 306 34.01 -31.27 -33.30
C GLY A 306 35.48 -31.69 -33.37
N ALA A 307 36.31 -30.85 -33.99
CA ALA A 307 37.75 -31.03 -34.02
C ALA A 307 38.38 -30.84 -32.63
N ALA A 308 39.57 -31.39 -32.43
CA ALA A 308 40.32 -31.20 -31.19
C ALA A 308 40.76 -29.73 -31.03
N GLN A 309 40.84 -29.24 -29.78
CA GLN A 309 41.24 -27.87 -29.48
C GLN A 309 42.70 -27.56 -29.84
N ALA A 310 43.51 -28.61 -30.01
CA ALA A 310 44.85 -28.54 -30.55
C ALA A 310 45.03 -29.68 -31.55
N GLY A 311 45.64 -29.37 -32.69
CA GLY A 311 45.81 -30.32 -33.78
C GLY A 311 46.65 -29.72 -34.89
N ASN A 312 46.58 -30.31 -36.08
CA ASN A 312 47.21 -29.75 -37.27
C ASN A 312 46.16 -29.30 -38.28
N TYR A 313 46.45 -28.21 -39.00
CA TYR A 313 45.58 -27.75 -40.08
C TYR A 313 45.44 -28.81 -41.17
N THR A 314 44.20 -29.06 -41.58
CA THR A 314 43.83 -30.00 -42.64
C THR A 314 43.36 -29.28 -43.91
N VAL A 315 43.27 -30.01 -45.02
CA VAL A 315 42.85 -29.47 -46.33
C VAL A 315 41.42 -28.94 -46.34
N ASN A 316 40.54 -29.56 -45.54
CA ASN A 316 39.18 -29.11 -45.31
C ASN A 316 39.10 -28.35 -44.00
N ASP A 317 38.10 -27.47 -43.92
CA ASP A 317 37.90 -26.58 -42.80
C ASP A 317 37.52 -27.40 -41.56
N GLN A 318 38.15 -27.11 -40.42
CA GLN A 318 37.91 -27.79 -39.15
C GLN A 318 37.07 -26.87 -38.26
N THR A 319 36.14 -27.43 -37.52
CA THR A 319 35.31 -26.67 -36.58
C THR A 319 35.47 -27.22 -35.16
N VAL A 320 35.84 -26.35 -34.22
CA VAL A 320 35.88 -26.62 -32.78
C VAL A 320 34.73 -25.84 -32.15
N ASN A 321 33.78 -26.53 -31.51
CA ASN A 321 32.70 -25.86 -30.78
C ASN A 321 32.98 -25.93 -29.28
N TYR A 322 33.07 -24.77 -28.63
CA TYR A 322 33.03 -24.65 -27.17
C TYR A 322 31.56 -24.47 -26.77
N VAL A 323 31.05 -25.42 -26.00
CA VAL A 323 29.65 -25.50 -25.55
C VAL A 323 29.54 -25.00 -24.12
N TYR A 324 28.58 -24.11 -23.88
CA TYR A 324 28.35 -23.47 -22.60
C TYR A 324 26.93 -23.71 -22.11
N THR A 325 26.76 -23.77 -20.79
CA THR A 325 25.46 -23.75 -20.13
C THR A 325 25.17 -22.34 -19.65
N ARG A 326 23.96 -21.83 -19.93
CA ARG A 326 23.52 -20.53 -19.41
C ARG A 326 23.37 -20.59 -17.88
N ASN A 327 23.98 -19.65 -17.17
CA ASN A 327 23.92 -19.57 -15.72
C ASN A 327 22.49 -19.29 -15.24
N GLN A 328 22.20 -19.70 -14.00
CA GLN A 328 20.92 -19.46 -13.33
C GLN A 328 21.15 -18.50 -12.15
N GLY A 329 20.28 -17.50 -12.03
CA GLY A 329 20.27 -16.56 -10.91
C GLY A 329 19.05 -16.74 -10.02
N THR A 330 19.15 -16.23 -8.79
CA THR A 330 18.06 -16.23 -7.81
C THR A 330 17.87 -14.85 -7.21
N ILE A 331 16.63 -14.43 -7.04
CA ILE A 331 16.25 -13.21 -6.33
C ILE A 331 15.33 -13.61 -5.19
N ASP A 332 15.56 -13.07 -4.00
CA ASP A 332 14.58 -13.16 -2.92
C ASP A 332 14.09 -11.77 -2.46
N VAL A 333 12.77 -11.66 -2.26
CA VAL A 333 12.11 -10.43 -1.81
C VAL A 333 11.42 -10.71 -0.47
N THR A 334 11.84 -10.01 0.58
CA THR A 334 11.36 -10.20 1.94
C THR A 334 10.50 -9.02 2.39
N TYR A 335 9.28 -9.30 2.82
CA TYR A 335 8.38 -8.29 3.39
C TYR A 335 8.45 -8.35 4.91
N ILE A 336 8.72 -7.22 5.56
CA ILE A 336 8.93 -7.13 7.01
C ILE A 336 7.94 -6.13 7.62
N ASP A 337 7.30 -6.53 8.70
CA ASP A 337 6.58 -5.64 9.59
C ASP A 337 7.57 -4.93 10.53
N GLN A 338 7.84 -3.66 10.27
CA GLN A 338 8.74 -2.84 11.07
C GLN A 338 8.20 -2.57 12.49
N THR A 339 6.87 -2.63 12.71
CA THR A 339 6.28 -2.44 14.05
C THR A 339 6.65 -3.58 14.99
N THR A 340 6.70 -4.82 14.48
CA THR A 340 6.94 -6.03 15.29
C THR A 340 8.29 -6.71 15.03
N GLY A 341 8.96 -6.37 13.93
CA GLY A 341 10.17 -7.04 13.43
C GLY A 341 9.91 -8.37 12.71
N GLN A 342 8.65 -8.79 12.55
CA GLN A 342 8.33 -10.08 11.92
C GLN A 342 8.45 -10.04 10.40
N VAL A 343 8.91 -11.15 9.82
CA VAL A 343 8.81 -11.40 8.37
C VAL A 343 7.35 -11.76 8.05
N LEU A 344 6.72 -10.97 7.20
CA LEU A 344 5.34 -11.17 6.74
C LEU A 344 5.27 -12.23 5.63
N THR A 345 6.16 -12.14 4.64
CA THR A 345 6.30 -13.13 3.58
C THR A 345 7.67 -13.04 2.91
N LYS A 346 8.06 -14.11 2.21
CA LYS A 346 9.25 -14.19 1.38
C LYS A 346 8.85 -14.69 0.00
N LYS A 347 9.36 -14.06 -1.05
CA LYS A 347 9.18 -14.48 -2.45
C LYS A 347 10.53 -14.90 -3.00
N ASP A 348 10.66 -16.16 -3.39
CA ASP A 348 11.85 -16.69 -4.04
C ASP A 348 11.59 -16.80 -5.55
N LEU A 349 12.46 -16.18 -6.34
CA LEU A 349 12.39 -16.14 -7.80
C LEU A 349 13.67 -16.77 -8.38
N SER A 350 13.54 -17.46 -9.50
CA SER A 350 14.68 -18.01 -10.24
C SER A 350 14.49 -17.86 -11.74
N GLY A 351 15.60 -17.76 -12.47
CA GLY A 351 15.61 -17.65 -13.92
C GLY A 351 17.04 -17.59 -14.48
N GLY A 352 17.15 -17.60 -15.81
CA GLY A 352 18.45 -17.53 -16.47
C GLY A 352 19.08 -16.15 -16.29
N THR A 353 20.41 -16.08 -16.17
CA THR A 353 21.12 -14.80 -16.05
C THR A 353 20.74 -13.85 -17.19
N ASN A 354 20.47 -12.60 -16.86
CA ASN A 354 19.93 -11.52 -17.69
C ASN A 354 18.44 -11.64 -18.07
N ASP A 355 17.73 -12.70 -17.67
CA ASP A 355 16.27 -12.72 -17.84
C ASP A 355 15.60 -11.72 -16.87
N PRO A 356 14.52 -11.03 -17.27
CA PRO A 356 13.73 -10.21 -16.36
C PRO A 356 13.03 -11.10 -15.34
N ALA A 357 13.05 -10.68 -14.07
CA ALA A 357 12.38 -11.40 -12.99
C ALA A 357 10.84 -11.38 -13.11
N ASN A 358 10.30 -10.47 -13.93
CA ASN A 358 8.86 -10.28 -14.17
C ASN A 358 8.03 -10.19 -12.88
N TYR A 359 8.63 -9.61 -11.84
CA TYR A 359 8.03 -9.42 -10.53
C TYR A 359 7.99 -7.92 -10.21
N THR A 360 6.93 -7.50 -9.51
CA THR A 360 6.81 -6.16 -8.93
C THR A 360 6.21 -6.28 -7.54
N THR A 361 6.60 -5.38 -6.64
CA THR A 361 6.14 -5.35 -5.24
C THR A 361 4.74 -4.77 -5.09
N GLY A 362 4.25 -4.00 -6.08
CA GLY A 362 3.03 -3.19 -5.96
C GLY A 362 1.77 -3.97 -5.56
N ALA A 363 1.57 -5.18 -6.09
CA ALA A 363 0.40 -6.00 -5.76
C ALA A 363 0.46 -6.57 -4.32
N ASP A 364 1.63 -7.04 -3.90
CA ASP A 364 1.84 -7.55 -2.54
C ASP A 364 1.76 -6.40 -1.52
N ILE A 365 2.39 -5.24 -1.80
CA ILE A 365 2.25 -4.01 -0.99
C ILE A 365 0.78 -3.65 -0.85
N LYS A 366 0.02 -3.63 -1.96
CA LYS A 366 -1.41 -3.30 -1.91
C LYS A 366 -2.19 -4.25 -0.99
N SER A 367 -1.95 -5.56 -1.11
CA SER A 367 -2.56 -6.58 -0.24
C SER A 367 -2.31 -6.32 1.25
N TYR A 368 -1.11 -5.87 1.62
CA TYR A 368 -0.82 -5.47 3.00
C TYR A 368 -1.49 -4.14 3.39
N THR A 369 -1.52 -3.15 2.50
CA THR A 369 -2.21 -1.88 2.80
C THR A 369 -3.72 -2.07 2.99
N ASP A 370 -4.34 -3.00 2.25
CA ASP A 370 -5.76 -3.37 2.42
C ASP A 370 -6.01 -4.07 3.79
N LYS A 371 -4.97 -4.64 4.40
CA LYS A 371 -5.00 -5.27 5.73
C LYS A 371 -4.61 -4.31 6.88
N GLY A 372 -4.50 -3.01 6.59
CA GLY A 372 -4.18 -2.02 7.62
C GLY A 372 -2.69 -1.74 7.83
N TYR A 373 -1.80 -2.19 6.94
CA TYR A 373 -0.42 -1.73 6.93
C TYR A 373 -0.25 -0.42 6.15
N GLU A 374 0.88 0.25 6.33
CA GLU A 374 1.36 1.34 5.48
C GLU A 374 2.81 1.08 5.04
N LEU A 375 3.13 1.44 3.80
CA LEU A 375 4.47 1.27 3.25
C LEU A 375 5.46 2.21 3.95
N VAL A 376 6.61 1.68 4.35
CA VAL A 376 7.72 2.45 4.90
C VAL A 376 8.82 2.62 3.86
N SER A 377 9.29 1.52 3.27
CA SER A 377 10.29 1.54 2.21
C SER A 377 10.21 0.31 1.33
N ASP A 378 10.64 0.46 0.08
CA ASP A 378 10.76 -0.60 -0.92
C ASP A 378 12.11 -0.44 -1.61
N ASP A 379 13.03 -1.37 -1.39
CA ASP A 379 14.34 -1.38 -2.06
C ASP A 379 14.33 -2.20 -3.37
N TYR A 380 13.19 -2.79 -3.74
CA TYR A 380 13.06 -3.51 -5.00
C TYR A 380 13.15 -2.52 -6.18
N PRO A 381 13.94 -2.82 -7.23
CA PRO A 381 14.13 -1.89 -8.33
C PRO A 381 12.81 -1.52 -9.03
N SER A 382 12.54 -0.22 -9.18
CA SER A 382 11.27 0.27 -9.75
C SER A 382 11.05 -0.09 -11.22
N GLN A 383 12.11 -0.41 -11.97
CA GLN A 383 12.06 -0.90 -13.35
C GLN A 383 12.00 -2.44 -13.43
N GLY A 384 11.94 -3.12 -12.29
CA GLY A 384 12.11 -4.57 -12.18
C GLY A 384 13.59 -4.98 -12.07
N ALA A 385 13.83 -6.15 -11.50
CA ALA A 385 15.15 -6.77 -11.45
C ALA A 385 15.36 -7.73 -12.62
N VAL A 386 16.62 -7.91 -13.01
CA VAL A 386 17.07 -9.02 -13.87
C VAL A 386 17.88 -10.00 -13.02
N PHE A 387 17.84 -11.28 -13.36
CA PHE A 387 18.66 -12.29 -12.69
C PHE A 387 20.14 -12.07 -13.02
N THR A 388 21.00 -12.20 -12.02
CA THR A 388 22.46 -12.15 -12.20
C THR A 388 23.10 -13.46 -11.76
N ASP A 389 24.38 -13.64 -12.07
CA ASP A 389 25.16 -14.80 -11.61
C ASP A 389 25.32 -14.82 -10.07
N THR A 390 25.06 -13.69 -9.40
CA THR A 390 25.07 -13.58 -7.94
C THR A 390 23.64 -13.53 -7.40
N PRO A 391 23.32 -14.26 -6.32
CA PRO A 391 22.04 -14.12 -5.64
C PRO A 391 21.79 -12.68 -5.19
N GLN A 392 20.56 -12.21 -5.38
CA GLN A 392 20.13 -10.86 -5.03
C GLN A 392 19.04 -10.92 -3.96
N HIS A 393 19.05 -9.95 -3.06
CA HIS A 393 18.11 -9.83 -1.95
C HIS A 393 17.53 -8.42 -1.89
N TYR A 394 16.22 -8.34 -1.73
CA TYR A 394 15.46 -7.08 -1.60
C TYR A 394 14.52 -7.18 -0.40
N VAL A 395 14.33 -6.08 0.31
CA VAL A 395 13.47 -5.93 1.49
C VAL A 395 12.44 -4.82 1.30
N VAL A 396 11.18 -5.17 1.57
CA VAL A 396 10.06 -4.22 1.68
C VAL A 396 9.67 -4.08 3.14
N TYR A 397 9.79 -2.87 3.68
CA TYR A 397 9.33 -2.56 5.04
C TYR A 397 7.92 -1.96 5.00
N LEU A 398 7.03 -2.55 5.79
CA LEU A 398 5.68 -2.07 6.08
C LEU A 398 5.58 -1.82 7.58
N ARG A 399 4.66 -0.97 8.03
CA ARG A 399 4.34 -0.84 9.47
C ARG A 399 2.84 -0.88 9.69
N GLN A 400 2.42 -1.27 10.87
CA GLN A 400 0.99 -1.33 11.21
C GLN A 400 0.43 0.09 11.33
N LYS A 401 -0.59 0.42 10.54
CA LYS A 401 -1.21 1.75 10.53
C LYS A 401 -2.06 1.93 11.78
N SER A 402 -1.94 3.08 12.43
CA SER A 402 -2.80 3.48 13.55
C SER A 402 -3.72 4.63 13.13
N VAL A 403 -4.98 4.58 13.57
CA VAL A 403 -5.96 5.66 13.35
C VAL A 403 -6.41 6.18 14.70
N VAL A 404 -6.44 7.50 14.85
CA VAL A 404 -6.91 8.19 16.05
C VAL A 404 -8.34 8.67 15.83
N SER A 405 -9.20 8.39 16.79
CA SER A 405 -10.59 8.88 16.87
C SER A 405 -10.86 9.45 18.26
N SER A 406 -12.01 10.09 18.46
CA SER A 406 -12.44 10.62 19.77
C SER A 406 -13.73 9.96 20.23
N GLU A 407 -13.80 9.64 21.52
CA GLU A 407 -15.01 9.20 22.20
C GLU A 407 -15.51 10.33 23.11
N GLN A 408 -16.84 10.47 23.23
CA GLN A 408 -17.47 11.49 24.07
C GLN A 408 -18.43 10.86 25.07
N LYS A 409 -18.48 11.41 26.28
CA LYS A 409 -19.48 11.12 27.31
C LYS A 409 -19.99 12.41 27.92
N GLN A 410 -21.21 12.36 28.43
CA GLN A 410 -21.87 13.49 29.07
C GLN A 410 -22.41 13.06 30.43
N VAL A 411 -22.29 13.95 31.42
CA VAL A 411 -22.92 13.82 32.74
C VAL A 411 -23.88 14.98 32.92
N ASN A 412 -25.10 14.68 33.36
CA ASN A 412 -26.19 15.64 33.56
C ASN A 412 -26.47 15.83 35.06
N GLU A 413 -26.96 17.02 35.42
CA GLU A 413 -27.56 17.29 36.72
C GLU A 413 -29.00 17.79 36.53
N THR A 414 -29.94 17.17 37.25
CA THR A 414 -31.34 17.59 37.32
C THR A 414 -31.77 17.76 38.77
N ILE A 415 -32.41 18.88 39.09
CA ILE A 415 -32.99 19.16 40.42
C ILE A 415 -34.50 19.28 40.27
N HIS A 416 -35.23 18.40 40.96
CA HIS A 416 -36.69 18.38 41.00
C HIS A 416 -37.22 19.18 42.19
N TYR A 417 -38.15 20.10 41.93
CA TYR A 417 -38.80 20.90 42.97
C TYR A 417 -40.24 20.44 43.17
N VAL A 418 -40.55 19.87 44.33
CA VAL A 418 -41.88 19.32 44.62
C VAL A 418 -42.42 19.80 45.96
N TYR A 419 -43.73 19.67 46.18
CA TYR A 419 -44.36 19.82 47.49
C TYR A 419 -44.24 18.52 48.31
N GLU A 420 -44.60 18.57 49.61
CA GLU A 420 -44.63 17.38 50.50
C GLU A 420 -45.50 16.23 49.95
N ASP A 421 -46.54 16.52 49.16
CA ASP A 421 -47.41 15.53 48.51
C ASP A 421 -46.83 14.92 47.21
N GLY A 422 -45.64 15.39 46.80
CA GLY A 422 -44.93 14.95 45.61
C GLY A 422 -45.37 15.62 44.31
N THR A 423 -46.36 16.52 44.34
CA THR A 423 -46.72 17.32 43.17
C THR A 423 -45.67 18.39 42.88
N LYS A 424 -45.64 18.89 41.65
CA LYS A 424 -44.62 19.82 41.17
C LYS A 424 -44.79 21.20 41.80
N ALA A 425 -43.74 21.70 42.47
CA ALA A 425 -43.71 23.02 43.09
C ALA A 425 -43.09 24.09 42.18
N ALA A 426 -42.08 23.72 41.40
CA ALA A 426 -41.48 24.57 40.38
C ALA A 426 -40.96 23.73 39.20
N GLU A 427 -40.57 24.38 38.10
CA GLU A 427 -39.90 23.73 36.97
C GLU A 427 -38.54 23.15 37.37
N ASP A 428 -38.26 21.92 36.93
CA ASP A 428 -36.98 21.26 37.21
C ASP A 428 -35.81 22.11 36.69
N TYR A 429 -34.77 22.23 37.50
CA TYR A 429 -33.52 22.80 37.03
C TYR A 429 -32.71 21.73 36.31
N LYS A 430 -32.26 22.03 35.10
CA LYS A 430 -31.33 21.18 34.34
C LYS A 430 -30.06 21.97 34.08
N ALA A 431 -28.94 21.50 34.62
CA ALA A 431 -27.67 22.17 34.42
C ALA A 431 -27.20 22.07 32.95
N THR A 432 -26.26 22.94 32.56
CA THR A 432 -25.50 22.69 31.33
C THR A 432 -24.68 21.42 31.54
N PRO A 433 -24.83 20.38 30.70
CA PRO A 433 -24.15 19.12 30.94
C PRO A 433 -22.63 19.24 30.86
N LEU A 434 -21.92 18.42 31.65
CA LEU A 434 -20.46 18.33 31.59
C LEU A 434 -20.07 17.29 30.55
N ASN A 435 -19.26 17.71 29.57
CA ASN A 435 -18.81 16.88 28.46
C ASN A 435 -17.35 16.44 28.70
N PHE A 436 -17.10 15.17 28.47
CA PHE A 436 -15.79 14.56 28.58
C PHE A 436 -15.42 13.92 27.25
N THR A 437 -14.17 14.09 26.84
CA THR A 437 -13.64 13.46 25.63
C THR A 437 -12.33 12.73 25.88
N ARG A 438 -12.10 11.64 25.15
CA ARG A 438 -10.82 10.92 25.16
C ARG A 438 -10.44 10.47 23.76
N THR A 439 -9.15 10.34 23.51
CA THR A 439 -8.63 9.78 22.26
C THR A 439 -8.69 8.25 22.28
N VAL A 440 -9.04 7.65 21.14
CA VAL A 440 -8.99 6.20 20.93
C VAL A 440 -8.09 5.93 19.74
N THR A 441 -6.92 5.32 20.00
CA THR A 441 -5.99 4.90 18.95
C THR A 441 -6.27 3.45 18.61
N THR A 442 -6.63 3.17 17.35
CA THR A 442 -6.92 1.83 16.86
C THR A 442 -5.84 1.37 15.90
N ASN A 443 -5.20 0.26 16.22
CA ASN A 443 -4.31 -0.45 15.29
C ASN A 443 -5.16 -1.11 14.19
N GLN A 444 -4.93 -0.75 12.94
CA GLN A 444 -5.74 -1.23 11.82
C GLN A 444 -5.45 -2.68 11.41
N VAL A 445 -4.34 -3.27 11.86
CA VAL A 445 -3.99 -4.67 11.60
C VAL A 445 -4.58 -5.59 12.67
N THR A 446 -4.38 -5.26 13.95
CA THR A 446 -4.80 -6.11 15.08
C THR A 446 -6.21 -5.79 15.58
N GLY A 447 -6.73 -4.60 15.28
CA GLY A 447 -7.98 -4.09 15.84
C GLY A 447 -7.86 -3.64 17.31
N GLU A 448 -6.67 -3.74 17.90
CA GLU A 448 -6.41 -3.35 19.29
C GLU A 448 -6.63 -1.85 19.48
N LYS A 449 -7.31 -1.49 20.58
CA LYS A 449 -7.61 -0.11 20.94
C LYS A 449 -6.86 0.28 22.21
N THR A 450 -6.12 1.37 22.13
CA THR A 450 -5.57 2.05 23.29
C THR A 450 -6.37 3.33 23.54
N TYR A 451 -6.84 3.48 24.78
CA TYR A 451 -7.65 4.61 25.21
C TYR A 451 -6.74 5.61 25.93
N GLY A 452 -6.84 6.88 25.54
CA GLY A 452 -6.26 7.97 26.30
C GLY A 452 -7.09 8.29 27.55
N GLU A 453 -6.54 9.17 28.38
CA GLU A 453 -7.22 9.69 29.56
C GLU A 453 -8.42 10.57 29.16
N TRP A 454 -9.49 10.52 29.97
CA TRP A 454 -10.62 11.45 29.82
C TRP A 454 -10.17 12.88 30.12
N GLN A 455 -10.58 13.81 29.27
CA GLN A 455 -10.40 15.25 29.43
C GLN A 455 -11.77 15.92 29.55
N ALA A 456 -11.92 16.83 30.51
CA ALA A 456 -13.13 17.62 30.66
C ALA A 456 -13.11 18.80 29.68
N GLU A 457 -14.17 18.97 28.88
CA GLU A 457 -14.23 20.02 27.86
C GLU A 457 -14.73 21.36 28.41
N ASN A 458 -15.70 21.31 29.32
CA ASN A 458 -16.37 22.47 29.88
C ASN A 458 -16.37 22.48 31.42
N GLY A 459 -15.34 21.87 32.02
CA GLY A 459 -15.15 21.80 33.46
C GLY A 459 -15.64 20.49 34.09
N ASN A 460 -15.44 20.35 35.40
CA ASN A 460 -15.76 19.15 36.17
C ASN A 460 -16.61 19.45 37.42
N SER A 461 -17.35 20.56 37.40
CA SER A 461 -18.26 20.93 38.47
C SER A 461 -19.60 21.48 37.97
N PHE A 462 -20.67 21.15 38.71
CA PHE A 462 -21.95 21.81 38.58
C PHE A 462 -22.04 22.92 39.62
N ALA A 463 -22.32 24.14 39.17
CA ALA A 463 -22.43 25.29 40.04
C ALA A 463 -23.59 25.14 41.04
N LYS A 464 -23.47 25.79 42.20
CA LYS A 464 -24.56 25.85 43.18
C LYS A 464 -25.86 26.38 42.56
N VAL A 465 -27.00 25.85 42.99
CA VAL A 465 -28.32 26.22 42.49
C VAL A 465 -29.20 26.63 43.66
N VAL A 466 -29.68 27.88 43.63
CA VAL A 466 -30.59 28.40 44.64
C VAL A 466 -32.00 27.89 44.36
N SER A 467 -32.68 27.37 45.38
CA SER A 467 -34.05 26.90 45.27
C SER A 467 -35.01 28.09 45.04
N PRO A 468 -35.97 27.99 44.11
CA PRO A 468 -36.95 29.05 43.87
C PRO A 468 -37.66 29.55 45.14
N VAL A 469 -37.89 30.85 45.25
CA VAL A 469 -38.69 31.38 46.38
C VAL A 469 -40.17 31.23 46.03
N ILE A 470 -40.91 30.46 46.84
CA ILE A 470 -42.36 30.29 46.73
C ILE A 470 -42.99 30.93 47.96
N LYS A 471 -43.92 31.87 47.77
CA LYS A 471 -44.56 32.60 48.88
C LYS A 471 -45.36 31.63 49.77
N GLY A 472 -45.22 31.75 51.09
CA GLY A 472 -45.93 30.89 52.07
C GLY A 472 -45.36 29.49 52.21
N GLU A 473 -44.24 29.18 51.54
CA GLU A 473 -43.60 27.88 51.52
C GLU A 473 -42.10 28.05 51.81
N THR A 474 -41.51 27.09 52.51
CA THR A 474 -40.06 27.03 52.77
C THR A 474 -39.50 25.74 52.17
N PRO A 475 -38.48 25.79 51.29
CA PRO A 475 -37.81 24.59 50.81
C PRO A 475 -37.00 23.95 51.95
N ASP A 476 -36.96 22.62 51.98
CA ASP A 476 -36.09 21.85 52.89
C ASP A 476 -34.61 22.17 52.67
N GLN A 477 -34.24 22.54 51.44
CA GLN A 477 -32.92 22.99 51.04
C GLN A 477 -33.03 24.33 50.31
N ALA A 478 -32.55 25.41 50.94
CA ALA A 478 -32.53 26.74 50.34
C ALA A 478 -31.66 26.82 49.07
N GLN A 479 -30.66 25.94 48.97
CA GLN A 479 -29.83 25.76 47.78
C GLN A 479 -29.31 24.32 47.71
N ILE A 480 -29.00 23.86 46.51
CA ILE A 480 -28.10 22.73 46.26
C ILE A 480 -26.69 23.28 46.09
N ASP A 481 -25.74 22.80 46.90
CA ASP A 481 -24.35 23.23 46.85
C ASP A 481 -23.64 22.80 45.55
N GLU A 482 -22.53 23.45 45.22
CA GLU A 482 -21.70 23.10 44.07
C GLU A 482 -21.21 21.64 44.16
N ILE A 483 -21.35 20.89 43.07
CA ILE A 483 -20.84 19.53 42.96
C ILE A 483 -19.51 19.57 42.21
N THR A 484 -18.39 19.36 42.90
CA THR A 484 -17.05 19.33 42.29
C THR A 484 -16.52 17.91 42.09
N GLY A 485 -15.61 17.73 41.14
CA GLY A 485 -14.92 16.45 40.93
C GLY A 485 -15.73 15.44 40.14
N VAL A 486 -16.65 15.92 39.29
CA VAL A 486 -17.40 15.07 38.35
C VAL A 486 -16.43 14.50 37.31
N THR A 487 -16.51 13.19 37.07
CA THR A 487 -15.69 12.48 36.08
C THR A 487 -16.57 11.85 35.00
N ALA A 488 -15.96 11.38 33.92
CA ALA A 488 -16.67 10.71 32.83
C ALA A 488 -17.37 9.38 33.22
N ASP A 489 -17.07 8.84 34.41
CA ASP A 489 -17.72 7.64 34.95
C ASP A 489 -18.77 7.95 36.02
N THR A 490 -18.95 9.24 36.33
CA THR A 490 -20.03 9.69 37.21
C THR A 490 -21.37 9.48 36.49
N THR A 491 -22.32 8.81 37.15
CA THR A 491 -23.69 8.70 36.63
C THR A 491 -24.40 10.05 36.69
N ASP A 492 -25.44 10.23 35.87
CA ASP A 492 -26.29 11.41 35.96
C ASP A 492 -26.81 11.63 37.40
N ILE A 493 -26.82 12.90 37.79
CA ILE A 493 -27.09 13.32 39.17
C ILE A 493 -28.51 13.87 39.23
N GLU A 494 -29.35 13.22 40.04
CA GLU A 494 -30.70 13.70 40.35
C GLU A 494 -30.79 14.16 41.81
N LYS A 495 -31.31 15.36 42.02
CA LYS A 495 -31.61 15.93 43.34
C LYS A 495 -33.08 16.27 43.44
N LYS A 496 -33.58 16.33 44.67
CA LYS A 496 -34.98 16.65 44.96
C LYS A 496 -35.02 17.62 46.14
N VAL A 497 -35.72 18.74 45.94
CA VAL A 497 -36.00 19.76 46.95
C VAL A 497 -37.49 19.75 47.22
N ILE A 498 -37.86 19.70 48.50
CA ILE A 498 -39.25 19.58 48.95
C ILE A 498 -39.67 20.89 49.62
N TYR A 499 -40.74 21.51 49.12
CA TYR A 499 -41.34 22.69 49.71
C TYR A 499 -42.37 22.30 50.75
N LYS A 500 -42.24 22.94 51.91
CA LYS A 500 -43.11 22.76 53.05
C LYS A 500 -43.88 24.04 53.32
N ARG A 501 -45.19 23.89 53.50
CA ARG A 501 -46.08 25.00 53.80
C ARG A 501 -45.79 25.59 55.16
N ASN A 502 -45.60 26.90 55.20
CA ASN A 502 -45.32 27.64 56.42
C ASN A 502 -46.51 27.56 57.39
N GLN A 503 -46.22 27.67 58.68
CA GLN A 503 -47.22 27.66 59.75
C GLN A 503 -47.24 29.02 60.44
N GLY A 504 -48.41 29.64 60.53
CA GLY A 504 -48.64 30.88 61.26
C GLY A 504 -49.28 30.64 62.62
N THR A 505 -49.10 31.58 63.54
CA THR A 505 -49.74 31.56 64.87
C THR A 505 -50.43 32.88 65.15
N ILE A 506 -51.62 32.81 65.74
CA ILE A 506 -52.38 33.98 66.23
C ILE A 506 -52.63 33.79 67.71
N ASP A 507 -52.40 34.82 68.52
CA ASP A 507 -52.81 34.80 69.93
C ASP A 507 -53.76 35.97 70.28
N VAL A 508 -54.81 35.66 71.05
CA VAL A 508 -55.83 36.61 71.48
C VAL A 508 -55.88 36.67 73.00
N THR A 509 -55.61 37.83 73.57
CA THR A 509 -55.50 38.03 75.02
C THR A 509 -56.66 38.85 75.54
N TYR A 510 -57.38 38.32 76.54
CA TYR A 510 -58.46 39.01 77.25
C TYR A 510 -57.93 39.57 78.56
N ILE A 511 -58.12 40.86 78.80
CA ILE A 511 -57.57 41.59 79.95
C ILE A 511 -58.70 42.26 80.72
N ASP A 512 -58.68 42.13 82.04
CA ASP A 512 -59.46 42.96 82.95
C ASP A 512 -58.71 44.26 83.20
N GLU A 513 -59.23 45.35 82.66
CA GLU A 513 -58.68 46.69 82.81
C GLU A 513 -58.85 47.23 84.25
N THR A 514 -59.81 46.73 85.02
CA THR A 514 -60.07 47.16 86.41
C THR A 514 -58.94 46.75 87.34
N THR A 515 -58.42 45.53 87.15
CA THR A 515 -57.37 44.94 87.99
C THR A 515 -56.02 44.84 87.27
N GLY A 516 -55.99 45.02 85.95
CA GLY A 516 -54.81 44.80 85.11
C GLY A 516 -54.49 43.33 84.86
N GLN A 517 -55.35 42.39 85.26
CA GLN A 517 -55.09 40.96 85.13
C GLN A 517 -55.48 40.41 83.76
N VAL A 518 -54.71 39.44 83.25
CA VAL A 518 -55.12 38.64 82.09
C VAL A 518 -56.21 37.67 82.52
N LEU A 519 -57.36 37.76 81.88
CA LEU A 519 -58.51 36.91 82.10
C LEU A 519 -58.36 35.55 81.41
N THR A 520 -58.00 35.56 80.12
CA THR A 520 -57.72 34.35 79.36
C THR A 520 -56.88 34.66 78.13
N LYS A 521 -56.23 33.64 77.56
CA LYS A 521 -55.48 33.71 76.32
C LYS A 521 -55.96 32.58 75.39
N LYS A 522 -56.10 32.86 74.10
CA LYS A 522 -56.43 31.87 73.06
C LYS A 522 -55.27 31.85 72.07
N ASP A 523 -54.62 30.70 71.94
CA ASP A 523 -53.57 30.47 70.94
C ASP A 523 -54.17 29.66 69.78
N LEU A 524 -53.96 30.12 68.54
CA LEU A 524 -54.43 29.51 67.31
C LEU A 524 -53.21 29.22 66.42
N SER A 525 -53.27 28.12 65.68
CA SER A 525 -52.23 27.73 64.71
C SER A 525 -52.87 27.20 63.43
N GLY A 526 -52.29 27.50 62.27
CA GLY A 526 -52.73 27.01 60.98
C GLY A 526 -51.71 27.30 59.87
N GLY A 527 -51.92 26.74 58.68
CA GLY A 527 -51.04 27.00 57.55
C GLY A 527 -51.18 28.45 57.07
N THR A 528 -50.12 29.04 56.56
CA THR A 528 -50.18 30.40 55.98
C THR A 528 -51.30 30.49 54.94
N ASP A 529 -52.05 31.60 54.99
CA ASP A 529 -53.28 31.89 54.24
C ASP A 529 -54.54 31.08 54.65
N ASP A 530 -54.46 30.15 55.61
CA ASP A 530 -55.66 29.51 56.16
C ASP A 530 -56.47 30.52 57.02
N PRO A 531 -57.81 30.48 57.00
CA PRO A 531 -58.63 31.30 57.88
C PRO A 531 -58.50 30.86 59.35
N SER A 532 -58.40 31.82 60.27
CA SER A 532 -58.28 31.55 61.71
C SER A 532 -59.52 30.87 62.30
N ASN A 533 -60.68 31.07 61.65
CA ASN A 533 -62.00 30.56 62.07
C ASN A 533 -62.35 30.85 63.54
N TYR A 534 -61.77 31.90 64.12
CA TYR A 534 -62.00 32.35 65.50
C TYR A 534 -62.67 33.73 65.51
N THR A 535 -63.57 33.96 66.48
CA THR A 535 -64.19 35.26 66.75
C THR A 535 -64.20 35.53 68.26
N THR A 536 -64.17 36.79 68.66
CA THR A 536 -64.14 37.18 70.09
C THR A 536 -65.52 37.24 70.73
N ALA A 537 -66.59 37.14 69.94
CA ALA A 537 -67.97 37.41 70.37
C ALA A 537 -68.43 36.52 71.55
N ASP A 538 -68.19 35.21 71.47
CA ASP A 538 -68.64 34.26 72.51
C ASP A 538 -67.87 34.43 73.83
N ASP A 539 -66.56 34.63 73.76
CA ASP A 539 -65.72 34.84 74.93
C ASP A 539 -66.05 36.20 75.60
N ILE A 540 -66.20 37.28 74.81
CA ILE A 540 -66.68 38.59 75.32
C ILE A 540 -68.03 38.43 76.02
N LYS A 541 -68.98 37.72 75.39
CA LYS A 541 -70.30 37.50 75.97
C LYS A 541 -70.20 36.76 77.31
N SER A 542 -69.37 35.72 77.41
CA SER A 542 -69.14 34.98 78.65
C SER A 542 -68.68 35.88 79.79
N TYR A 543 -67.79 36.84 79.52
CA TYR A 543 -67.34 37.79 80.53
C TYR A 543 -68.42 38.81 80.90
N THR A 544 -69.21 39.28 79.93
CA THR A 544 -70.34 40.17 80.25
C THR A 544 -71.40 39.50 81.14
N ASP A 545 -71.68 38.21 80.92
CA ASP A 545 -72.58 37.43 81.78
C ASP A 545 -72.02 37.27 83.22
N LYS A 546 -70.69 37.34 83.39
CA LYS A 546 -69.99 37.31 84.69
C LYS A 546 -69.89 38.68 85.36
N GLY A 547 -70.50 39.72 84.79
CA GLY A 547 -70.53 41.07 85.39
C GLY A 547 -69.44 42.01 84.89
N TYR A 548 -68.73 41.66 83.82
CA TYR A 548 -67.82 42.57 83.13
C TYR A 548 -68.55 43.41 82.06
N GLU A 549 -67.94 44.49 81.61
CA GLU A 549 -68.37 45.36 80.51
C GLU A 549 -67.23 45.45 79.50
N LEU A 550 -67.52 45.31 78.20
CA LEU A 550 -66.50 45.45 77.14
C LEU A 550 -65.98 46.88 77.09
N VAL A 551 -64.66 47.02 77.02
CA VAL A 551 -63.96 48.29 76.79
C VAL A 551 -63.54 48.39 75.33
N SER A 552 -62.80 47.40 74.83
CA SER A 552 -62.28 47.39 73.44
C SER A 552 -61.92 45.99 72.97
N SER A 553 -61.93 45.76 71.65
CA SER A 553 -61.36 44.58 70.99
C SER A 553 -60.63 45.06 69.73
N ASP A 554 -59.36 44.69 69.56
CA ASP A 554 -58.60 44.96 68.31
C ASP A 554 -58.60 43.75 67.35
N TYR A 555 -59.24 42.65 67.73
CA TYR A 555 -59.45 41.49 66.86
C TYR A 555 -60.40 41.84 65.71
N PRO A 556 -60.07 41.53 64.42
CA PRO A 556 -60.89 41.93 63.28
C PRO A 556 -62.31 41.33 63.28
N ASP A 557 -63.32 42.17 63.03
CA ASP A 557 -64.75 41.79 63.06
C ASP A 557 -65.15 40.70 62.05
N GLY A 558 -64.35 40.48 61.00
CA GLY A 558 -64.53 39.45 59.97
C GLY A 558 -63.64 38.22 60.12
N GLY A 559 -62.89 38.11 61.22
CA GLY A 559 -61.79 37.15 61.36
C GLY A 559 -60.53 37.57 60.60
N THR A 560 -59.48 36.76 60.69
CA THR A 560 -58.20 36.97 60.00
C THR A 560 -57.71 35.64 59.41
N ILE A 561 -56.63 35.69 58.63
CA ILE A 561 -55.91 34.51 58.13
C ILE A 561 -54.57 34.37 58.85
N PHE A 562 -54.01 33.17 58.88
CA PHE A 562 -52.64 32.96 59.33
C PHE A 562 -51.66 33.57 58.31
N THR A 563 -50.64 34.27 58.82
CA THR A 563 -49.52 34.75 58.01
C THR A 563 -48.23 34.06 58.46
N ASP A 564 -47.17 34.19 57.67
CA ASP A 564 -45.83 33.71 58.08
C ASP A 564 -45.34 34.39 59.37
N GLU A 565 -45.79 35.62 59.65
CA GLU A 565 -45.52 36.33 60.91
C GLU A 565 -46.58 36.03 61.98
N ALA A 566 -46.15 35.93 63.23
CA ALA A 566 -47.06 35.75 64.36
C ALA A 566 -47.90 37.01 64.60
N GLN A 567 -49.20 36.84 64.82
CA GLN A 567 -50.15 37.93 65.02
C GLN A 567 -50.68 37.93 66.46
N HIS A 568 -50.88 39.13 67.03
CA HIS A 568 -51.35 39.31 68.41
C HIS A 568 -52.54 40.28 68.47
N TYR A 569 -53.58 39.90 69.20
CA TYR A 569 -54.79 40.72 69.41
C TYR A 569 -55.16 40.77 70.92
N THR A 570 -55.69 41.91 71.37
CA THR A 570 -56.14 42.17 72.74
C THR A 570 -57.62 42.57 72.82
N VAL A 571 -58.33 41.96 73.76
CA VAL A 571 -59.68 42.33 74.19
C VAL A 571 -59.64 42.82 75.63
N LYS A 572 -60.20 43.99 75.91
CA LYS A 572 -60.24 44.60 77.25
C LYS A 572 -61.65 44.68 77.80
N LEU A 573 -61.82 44.27 79.04
CA LEU A 573 -63.08 44.23 79.79
C LEU A 573 -62.88 44.93 81.15
N LYS A 574 -63.94 45.47 81.76
CA LYS A 574 -63.90 46.07 83.11
C LYS A 574 -65.06 45.59 83.98
N HIS A 575 -65.01 45.74 85.30
CA HIS A 575 -66.10 45.36 86.19
C HIS A 575 -67.28 46.35 86.08
N GLY A 576 -68.52 45.83 86.07
CA GLY A 576 -69.73 46.65 86.22
C GLY A 576 -70.09 46.91 87.70
N ILE A 577 -70.70 48.06 88.03
CA ILE A 577 -71.05 48.46 89.42
C ILE A 577 -72.57 48.72 89.60
N THR A 578 -73.12 48.44 90.78
CA THR A 578 -74.53 48.74 91.19
C THR A 578 -74.61 49.33 92.62
N ASN A 579 -75.55 50.24 92.91
CA ASN A 579 -75.64 50.98 94.19
C ASN A 579 -77.00 50.83 94.93
N GLU A 580 -76.99 50.73 96.27
CA GLU A 580 -78.15 50.64 97.20
C GLU A 580 -78.01 51.56 98.45
N THR A 581 -79.04 51.73 99.32
CA THR A 581 -79.03 52.64 100.50
C THR A 581 -79.56 51.98 101.80
N ASP A 582 -78.92 52.24 102.95
CA ASP A 582 -79.21 51.67 104.30
C ASP A 582 -79.57 52.78 105.33
N LYS A 583 -80.39 52.50 106.37
CA LYS A 583 -80.93 53.50 107.35
C LYS A 583 -80.99 53.03 108.83
N LYS A 584 -80.81 53.93 109.81
CA LYS A 584 -80.87 53.64 111.27
C LYS A 584 -81.40 54.81 112.13
N ALA A 585 -81.95 54.55 113.32
CA ALA A 585 -82.49 55.58 114.25
C ALA A 585 -82.01 55.44 115.72
N VAL A 586 -81.92 56.57 116.44
CA VAL A 586 -81.50 56.70 117.86
C VAL A 586 -82.56 57.49 118.64
N ASN A 587 -82.91 57.06 119.87
CA ASN A 587 -83.99 57.65 120.68
C ASN A 587 -83.48 58.20 122.03
N GLN A 588 -84.01 59.35 122.46
CA GLN A 588 -83.86 59.91 123.81
C GLN A 588 -85.17 59.74 124.58
N VAL A 589 -85.07 59.35 125.86
CA VAL A 589 -86.18 59.33 126.82
C VAL A 589 -85.74 60.02 128.11
N ILE A 590 -86.50 60.98 128.62
CA ILE A 590 -86.23 61.70 129.87
C ILE A 590 -87.34 61.41 130.87
N HIS A 591 -86.98 60.82 132.01
CA HIS A 591 -87.91 60.48 133.08
C HIS A 591 -87.92 61.54 134.18
N TYR A 592 -89.12 61.89 134.68
CA TYR A 592 -89.29 62.83 135.80
C TYR A 592 -89.83 62.11 137.02
N VAL A 593 -89.11 62.17 138.15
CA VAL A 593 -89.44 61.44 139.40
C VAL A 593 -89.30 62.31 140.65
N TYR A 594 -90.08 62.02 141.70
CA TYR A 594 -89.96 62.65 143.01
C TYR A 594 -88.77 62.06 143.77
N LYS A 595 -87.92 62.93 144.35
CA LYS A 595 -86.67 62.48 144.96
C LYS A 595 -86.85 61.56 146.17
N ASP A 596 -87.88 61.82 146.98
CA ASP A 596 -88.02 61.19 148.30
C ASP A 596 -88.75 59.85 148.24
N THR A 597 -89.54 59.60 147.19
CA THR A 597 -90.27 58.33 146.99
C THR A 597 -89.86 57.57 145.73
N GLY A 598 -89.22 58.24 144.76
CA GLY A 598 -88.94 57.66 143.44
C GLY A 598 -90.18 57.56 142.54
N ASP A 599 -91.37 57.94 143.03
CA ASP A 599 -92.59 57.89 142.23
C ASP A 599 -92.54 58.89 141.08
N LYS A 600 -93.23 58.55 139.99
CA LYS A 600 -93.32 59.38 138.79
C LYS A 600 -93.83 60.77 139.15
N ALA A 601 -93.02 61.77 138.82
CA ALA A 601 -93.33 63.17 139.02
C ALA A 601 -94.04 63.77 137.80
N ALA A 602 -93.73 63.30 136.58
CA ALA A 602 -94.41 63.66 135.35
C ALA A 602 -94.20 62.62 134.24
N GLU A 603 -94.96 62.74 133.14
CA GLU A 603 -94.79 61.95 131.91
C GLU A 603 -93.42 62.17 131.26
N ASP A 604 -92.84 61.10 130.72
CA ASP A 604 -91.52 61.14 130.13
C ASP A 604 -91.51 61.89 128.80
N HIS A 605 -90.42 62.58 128.50
CA HIS A 605 -90.21 63.13 127.15
C HIS A 605 -89.48 62.11 126.27
N THR A 606 -89.93 61.91 125.03
CA THR A 606 -89.22 61.08 124.06
C THR A 606 -88.98 61.81 122.73
N ALA A 607 -87.81 61.59 122.12
CA ALA A 607 -87.42 62.12 120.81
C ALA A 607 -86.53 61.13 120.03
N THR A 608 -86.48 61.22 118.69
CA THR A 608 -85.73 60.29 117.79
C THR A 608 -84.96 61.04 116.69
N LEU A 609 -83.75 60.57 116.34
CA LEU A 609 -82.93 61.01 115.18
C LEU A 609 -82.62 59.84 114.24
N GLY A 610 -82.48 60.08 112.93
CA GLY A 610 -82.20 59.07 111.89
C GLY A 610 -80.95 59.35 111.05
N PHE A 611 -80.33 58.31 110.45
CA PHE A 611 -79.11 58.36 109.63
C PHE A 611 -79.14 57.35 108.45
N SER A 612 -78.49 57.66 107.32
CA SER A 612 -78.40 56.79 106.11
C SER A 612 -77.00 56.73 105.45
N ARG A 613 -76.73 55.68 104.64
CA ARG A 613 -75.49 55.51 103.83
C ARG A 613 -75.70 54.73 102.52
N THR A 614 -74.81 54.88 101.54
CA THR A 614 -74.83 54.16 100.24
C THR A 614 -73.93 52.92 100.25
N ILE A 615 -74.34 51.88 99.52
CA ILE A 615 -73.64 50.61 99.33
C ILE A 615 -73.37 50.42 97.83
N SER A 616 -72.10 50.38 97.40
CA SER A 616 -71.69 50.07 96.03
C SER A 616 -71.25 48.61 95.93
N THR A 617 -71.82 47.86 94.98
CA THR A 617 -71.53 46.44 94.75
C THR A 617 -70.86 46.23 93.40
N ASP A 618 -69.68 45.62 93.40
CA ASP A 618 -69.00 45.14 92.21
C ASP A 618 -69.72 43.91 91.63
N LYS A 619 -70.10 43.92 90.36
CA LYS A 619 -70.87 42.84 89.74
C LYS A 619 -70.04 41.59 89.47
N ALA A 620 -68.72 41.71 89.29
CA ALA A 620 -67.82 40.59 89.01
C ALA A 620 -67.37 39.91 90.32
N THR A 621 -67.00 40.68 91.34
CA THR A 621 -66.49 40.13 92.63
C THR A 621 -67.56 39.99 93.71
N LYS A 622 -68.72 40.64 93.53
CA LYS A 622 -69.80 40.77 94.54
C LYS A 622 -69.39 41.53 95.81
N GLU A 623 -68.22 42.16 95.81
CA GLU A 623 -67.73 42.94 96.95
C GLU A 623 -68.57 44.21 97.13
N LYS A 624 -68.91 44.53 98.39
CA LYS A 624 -69.70 45.70 98.76
C LYS A 624 -68.83 46.71 99.49
N THR A 625 -68.75 47.92 98.96
CA THR A 625 -68.15 49.08 99.64
C THR A 625 -69.26 49.97 100.18
N TYR A 626 -69.04 50.53 101.37
CA TYR A 626 -70.04 51.31 102.09
C TYR A 626 -69.52 52.73 102.28
N SER A 627 -70.36 53.72 102.01
CA SER A 627 -70.07 55.11 102.39
C SER A 627 -70.25 55.30 103.91
N ASP A 628 -69.74 56.42 104.43
CA ASP A 628 -70.00 56.85 105.80
C ASP A 628 -71.50 57.13 106.03
N TRP A 629 -71.92 57.00 107.29
CA TRP A 629 -73.28 57.33 107.72
C TRP A 629 -73.46 58.85 107.83
N ALA A 630 -74.53 59.37 107.23
CA ALA A 630 -74.92 60.77 107.30
C ALA A 630 -76.24 60.94 108.04
N ALA A 631 -76.38 62.00 108.85
CA ALA A 631 -77.63 62.30 109.56
C ALA A 631 -78.72 62.66 108.55
N ASP A 632 -79.88 62.02 108.67
CA ASP A 632 -81.01 62.23 107.75
C ASP A 632 -81.66 63.61 107.98
N ASN A 633 -81.69 64.09 109.24
CA ASN A 633 -82.34 65.36 109.60
C ASN A 633 -81.50 66.25 110.56
N ALA A 634 -81.17 65.76 111.76
CA ALA A 634 -80.41 66.48 112.79
C ALA A 634 -79.55 65.51 113.61
N ASP A 635 -78.49 66.00 114.24
CA ASP A 635 -77.49 65.19 114.95
C ASP A 635 -77.56 65.30 116.48
N SER A 636 -78.56 66.00 117.03
CA SER A 636 -78.73 66.18 118.48
C SER A 636 -80.19 66.37 118.88
N PHE A 637 -80.53 66.01 120.12
CA PHE A 637 -81.88 66.18 120.65
C PHE A 637 -82.07 67.60 121.22
N SER A 638 -83.25 68.18 120.96
CA SER A 638 -83.61 69.53 121.45
C SER A 638 -83.72 69.59 122.98
N GLU A 639 -83.50 70.77 123.56
CA GLU A 639 -83.61 71.00 125.01
C GLU A 639 -85.06 70.82 125.50
N VAL A 640 -85.23 70.17 126.65
CA VAL A 640 -86.55 69.82 127.21
C VAL A 640 -86.70 70.48 128.58
N VAL A 641 -87.79 71.24 128.76
CA VAL A 641 -88.05 71.97 130.01
C VAL A 641 -88.75 71.04 131.01
N SER A 642 -88.22 70.92 132.23
CA SER A 642 -88.80 70.10 133.29
C SER A 642 -90.14 70.68 133.80
N PRO A 643 -91.18 69.85 134.06
CA PRO A 643 -92.49 70.30 134.52
C PRO A 643 -92.50 70.82 135.98
N VAL A 644 -93.35 71.81 136.28
CA VAL A 644 -93.43 72.50 137.59
C VAL A 644 -94.46 71.83 138.51
N LEU A 645 -94.10 71.55 139.77
CA LEU A 645 -94.95 70.84 140.76
C LEU A 645 -95.17 71.69 142.02
N LYS A 646 -96.43 71.80 142.48
CA LYS A 646 -96.87 72.76 143.51
C LYS A 646 -96.57 72.23 144.93
N GLY A 647 -95.81 72.98 145.73
CA GLY A 647 -95.49 72.64 147.13
C GLY A 647 -94.08 72.06 147.38
N VAL A 648 -93.24 71.99 146.35
CA VAL A 648 -91.86 71.47 146.43
C VAL A 648 -90.91 72.44 145.74
N ILE A 649 -89.71 72.66 146.29
CA ILE A 649 -88.67 73.44 145.61
C ILE A 649 -88.00 72.54 144.56
N GLN A 650 -88.09 72.96 143.30
CA GLN A 650 -87.48 72.29 142.15
C GLN A 650 -85.97 72.54 142.13
N LEU A 651 -85.14 71.50 142.04
CA LEU A 651 -83.69 71.63 142.25
C LEU A 651 -82.87 71.95 140.98
N THR A 652 -83.34 71.69 139.74
CA THR A 652 -82.61 72.07 138.50
C THR A 652 -83.41 71.79 137.20
N ASN A 653 -83.24 72.63 136.17
CA ASN A 653 -83.54 72.29 134.77
C ASN A 653 -82.34 71.56 134.13
N LEU A 654 -82.60 70.56 133.26
CA LEU A 654 -81.57 69.84 132.49
C LEU A 654 -81.37 70.50 131.12
N LYS A 655 -80.10 70.77 130.75
CA LYS A 655 -79.74 71.29 129.41
C LYS A 655 -79.44 70.15 128.43
N SER A 656 -79.58 70.45 127.13
CA SER A 656 -79.49 69.55 125.97
C SER A 656 -78.31 68.56 125.97
N LEU A 657 -78.55 67.33 125.49
CA LEU A 657 -77.55 66.27 125.21
C LEU A 657 -77.34 66.14 123.70
N LYS A 658 -76.07 66.18 123.28
CA LYS A 658 -75.63 65.98 121.90
C LYS A 658 -75.40 64.51 121.62
#